data_AF-A0A816CNG1-F1
#
_entry.id   AF-A0A816CNG1-F1
#
_cell.length_a   1.000
_cell.length_b   1.000
_cell.length_c   1.000
_cell.angle_alpha   90.00
_cell.angle_beta   90.00
_cell.angle_gamma   90.00
#
_symmetry.space_group_name_H-M   'P 1'
#
loop_
_entity.id
_entity.type
_entity.pdbx_description
1 polymer ?
#
loop_
_entity_poly.entity_id
_entity_poly.type
_entity_poly.pdbx_seq_one_letter_code
_entity_poly.pdbx_strand_id
1 'polypeptide(L)'
;MDKDILELDDDQKIIRYRFINEISKKNENLGYYLKEIFHICTNPNRDIRIEIYKKVLNDLKFGSIEREKLIEYYAKIMDLERRVRKFVNAKIYNEKIENPNSTATADRFEYVFSRMKDENVQEDKVKEFFNQSAYAIFSLTMHPTNPISTDYTVNGGIQFDKYLDNNSDYEQHLKLLEYLPLTGPKKTIQQEVEETIAIIDIIYETSTKVRYELIEALKQIPSYENLIDVNKPLIQVSIWSAGDGDGNENADVNVLKQAVLQLKQRIKQLYLNDIKKLSSDKTIIIQDKLINNSYKSPNDLIHDLEYIPHTQDIIYKINTFRFHYAHIDIRHNAFDIMETLDHLVKVNGLIENFSSLSLLDKKKLITEWLNNDNIIEKLILTDDDILDKSSKTAARIFGRLKLIKYDIDIFNKLIIAETSSIVHVLATFLLLKASGNSVAEKETIIDIVTLSESVKDLEELPYLITELIDDSIYRKHLFYREKLIVMIAKSDTVRRNGRGAESSQEQALGKIYSMLEQFKSKYPELKNLIICGFSGGGAALQRGGGRVTEVAHNNGRTARFYHAKSLGPSLLTIQGHQMQILFSPSSIALHTLQSLVAQNLHARAQTELKPNGEHYVLPRRAPKGYDERKNIEKFHKACQIMRQAYFNYMGNLDDSNDKHSANESFNKLFTNAPWISVILGNLSSRPSKRGGHGTIDQNITVRNLRGENPKLLDNRAITVERVSAHSGTHFLNYLSVYEGLKSINYDELHEMYICSKSCRDFMRNTALSLHMTDFDIAWFTMIGETHPDKNEIISLAKKFNPNQSEKNSNKETLAWLELYAYDVAKLVYKCILNKDPPKDNFDLHSPLRSGFSNLAQQLTIREESDEFGRYAQADMTNFMNNNLDFLLGTHECLTLQACYAAADVVNAPEGGLNIELTRQKPN
;
A
#
# COMPACT_ATOMS: atom_id res chain seq x y z
N MET A 1 20.02 -18.72 -18.46
CA MET A 1 19.70 -17.28 -18.48
C MET A 1 18.72 -17.07 -19.61
N ASP A 2 17.50 -16.65 -19.28
CA ASP A 2 16.40 -16.49 -20.24
C ASP A 2 16.69 -15.38 -21.25
N LYS A 3 16.53 -15.67 -22.55
CA LYS A 3 16.74 -14.71 -23.65
C LYS A 3 15.91 -13.43 -23.46
N ASP A 4 14.72 -13.55 -22.89
CA ASP A 4 13.79 -12.44 -22.62
C ASP A 4 14.35 -11.38 -21.65
N ILE A 5 15.19 -11.77 -20.67
CA ILE A 5 15.79 -10.81 -19.73
C ILE A 5 16.85 -9.95 -20.43
N LEU A 6 17.60 -10.54 -21.36
CA LEU A 6 18.60 -9.84 -22.16
C LEU A 6 17.91 -8.86 -23.14
N GLU A 7 16.81 -9.26 -23.77
CA GLU A 7 16.04 -8.39 -24.69
C GLU A 7 15.50 -7.11 -24.02
N LEU A 8 15.17 -7.16 -22.72
CA LEU A 8 14.61 -6.00 -22.00
C LEU A 8 15.66 -5.13 -21.29
N ASP A 9 16.82 -5.70 -20.97
CA ASP A 9 18.03 -4.93 -20.67
C ASP A 9 18.42 -4.07 -21.89
N ASP A 10 18.27 -4.61 -23.09
CA ASP A 10 18.44 -3.85 -24.34
C ASP A 10 17.39 -2.73 -24.48
N ASP A 11 16.11 -2.99 -24.21
CA ASP A 11 15.07 -1.94 -24.23
C ASP A 11 15.34 -0.79 -23.24
N GLN A 12 15.79 -1.10 -22.02
CA GLN A 12 16.19 -0.09 -21.02
C GLN A 12 17.35 0.76 -21.53
N LYS A 13 18.40 0.12 -22.06
CA LYS A 13 19.56 0.80 -22.64
C LYS A 13 19.17 1.65 -23.84
N ILE A 14 18.25 1.18 -24.69
CA ILE A 14 17.75 1.93 -25.85
C ILE A 14 17.03 3.19 -25.39
N ILE A 15 16.14 3.09 -24.41
CA ILE A 15 15.36 4.25 -23.91
C ILE A 15 16.27 5.26 -23.22
N ARG A 16 17.21 4.78 -22.41
CA ARG A 16 18.28 5.57 -21.79
C ARG A 16 19.05 6.33 -22.86
N TYR A 17 19.55 5.63 -23.88
CA TYR A 17 20.34 6.21 -24.96
C TYR A 17 19.57 7.28 -25.75
N ARG A 18 18.31 7.00 -26.11
CA ARG A 18 17.44 7.94 -26.83
C ARG A 18 17.21 9.21 -26.01
N PHE A 19 16.87 9.08 -24.74
CA PHE A 19 16.64 10.24 -23.87
C PHE A 19 17.92 11.06 -23.63
N ILE A 20 19.06 10.40 -23.40
CA ILE A 20 20.37 11.07 -23.29
C ILE A 20 20.73 11.83 -24.58
N ASN A 21 20.41 11.27 -25.75
CA ASN A 21 20.64 11.95 -27.02
C ASN A 21 19.78 13.20 -27.18
N GLU A 22 18.50 13.15 -26.78
CA GLU A 22 17.65 14.35 -26.77
C GLU A 22 18.23 15.43 -25.85
N ILE A 23 18.67 15.06 -24.65
CA ILE A 23 19.35 16.00 -23.74
C ILE A 23 20.63 16.56 -24.37
N SER A 24 21.44 15.71 -25.00
CA SER A 24 22.72 16.10 -25.62
C SER A 24 22.56 17.12 -26.74
N LYS A 25 21.43 17.11 -27.47
CA LYS A 25 21.16 18.09 -28.54
C LYS A 25 21.01 19.51 -28.03
N LYS A 26 20.62 19.67 -26.75
CA LYS A 26 20.33 20.97 -26.13
C LYS A 26 21.37 21.38 -25.10
N ASN A 27 21.87 20.41 -24.34
CA ASN A 27 22.93 20.60 -23.36
C ASN A 27 23.98 19.49 -23.49
N GLU A 28 24.98 19.75 -24.32
CA GLU A 28 26.06 18.82 -24.62
C GLU A 28 26.81 18.37 -23.36
N ASN A 29 27.03 19.29 -22.42
CA ASN A 29 27.76 19.01 -21.17
C ASN A 29 27.00 18.04 -20.25
N LEU A 30 25.71 18.28 -20.03
CA LEU A 30 24.88 17.36 -19.24
C LEU A 30 24.72 16.00 -19.94
N GLY A 31 24.57 16.01 -21.27
CA GLY A 31 24.56 14.79 -22.07
C GLY A 31 25.86 13.98 -21.94
N TYR A 32 27.01 14.66 -21.92
CA TYR A 32 28.33 14.05 -21.69
C TYR A 32 28.41 13.39 -20.31
N TYR A 33 28.05 14.10 -19.23
CA TYR A 33 28.09 13.52 -17.88
C TYR A 33 27.15 12.33 -17.71
N LEU A 34 25.93 12.39 -18.27
CA LEU A 34 25.02 11.24 -18.25
C LEU A 34 25.64 10.03 -18.97
N LYS A 35 26.28 10.24 -20.12
CA LYS A 35 27.01 9.16 -20.82
C LYS A 35 28.15 8.61 -19.98
N GLU A 36 28.93 9.46 -19.31
CA GLU A 36 30.04 9.04 -18.45
C GLU A 36 29.52 8.18 -17.26
N ILE A 37 28.46 8.63 -16.59
CA ILE A 37 27.82 7.91 -15.48
C ILE A 37 27.31 6.52 -15.91
N PHE A 38 26.56 6.45 -17.02
CA PHE A 38 25.99 5.18 -17.49
C PHE A 38 26.97 4.29 -18.24
N HIS A 39 28.10 4.84 -18.71
CA HIS A 39 29.20 4.03 -19.23
C HIS A 39 29.93 3.35 -18.06
N ILE A 40 30.30 4.13 -17.04
CA ILE A 40 31.11 3.61 -15.93
C ILE A 40 30.32 2.66 -15.02
N CYS A 41 28.98 2.75 -14.96
CA CYS A 41 28.16 1.86 -14.14
C CYS A 41 28.36 0.36 -14.49
N THR A 42 28.82 0.06 -15.70
CA THR A 42 29.10 -1.31 -16.17
C THR A 42 30.50 -1.82 -15.77
N ASN A 43 31.35 -0.98 -15.19
CA ASN A 43 32.69 -1.37 -14.77
C ASN A 43 32.60 -2.28 -13.53
N PRO A 44 33.25 -3.46 -13.50
CA PRO A 44 33.18 -4.35 -12.34
C PRO A 44 33.84 -3.79 -11.08
N ASN A 45 34.77 -2.84 -11.22
CA ASN A 45 35.48 -2.25 -10.08
C ASN A 45 34.72 -1.04 -9.54
N ARG A 46 34.13 -1.19 -8.34
CA ARG A 46 33.37 -0.16 -7.64
C ARG A 46 34.17 1.10 -7.37
N ASP A 47 35.44 0.99 -6.98
CA ASP A 47 36.27 2.15 -6.65
C ASP A 47 36.44 3.07 -7.86
N ILE A 48 36.65 2.50 -9.04
CA ILE A 48 36.74 3.25 -10.30
C ILE A 48 35.41 3.97 -10.60
N ARG A 49 34.27 3.30 -10.38
CA ARG A 49 32.95 3.92 -10.56
C ARG A 49 32.79 5.12 -9.63
N ILE A 50 33.11 4.95 -8.35
CA ILE A 50 33.03 6.00 -7.32
C ILE A 50 33.96 7.17 -7.63
N GLU A 51 35.17 6.94 -8.13
CA GLU A 51 36.08 8.02 -8.55
C GLU A 51 35.46 8.90 -9.64
N ILE A 52 34.82 8.29 -10.64
CA ILE A 52 34.11 9.02 -11.68
C ILE A 52 32.89 9.74 -11.13
N TYR A 53 32.09 9.11 -10.27
CA TYR A 53 30.94 9.77 -9.64
C TYR A 53 31.37 10.99 -8.82
N LYS A 54 32.44 10.88 -8.04
CA LYS A 54 33.06 11.99 -7.30
C LYS A 54 33.49 13.11 -8.24
N LYS A 55 34.19 12.78 -9.32
CA LYS A 55 34.62 13.77 -10.33
C LYS A 55 33.43 14.55 -10.88
N VAL A 56 32.38 13.86 -11.34
CA VAL A 56 31.16 14.50 -11.87
C VAL A 56 30.48 15.40 -10.84
N LEU A 57 30.34 14.93 -9.58
CA LEU A 57 29.71 15.71 -8.51
C LEU A 57 30.57 16.88 -8.01
N ASN A 58 31.89 16.83 -8.19
CA ASN A 58 32.80 17.94 -7.88
C ASN A 58 32.80 19.00 -8.97
N ASP A 59 32.71 18.57 -10.25
CA ASP A 59 32.63 19.47 -11.40
C ASP A 59 31.34 20.31 -11.37
N LEU A 60 30.24 19.74 -10.83
CA LEU A 60 28.96 20.41 -10.67
C LEU A 60 28.64 20.66 -9.18
N LYS A 61 28.79 21.91 -8.74
CA LYS A 61 28.59 22.27 -7.32
C LYS A 61 27.17 21.97 -6.83
N PHE A 62 27.05 21.49 -5.60
CA PHE A 62 25.74 21.36 -4.93
C PHE A 62 25.10 22.76 -4.82
N GLY A 63 23.84 22.88 -5.26
CA GLY A 63 23.14 24.15 -5.40
C GLY A 63 23.23 24.82 -6.78
N SER A 64 24.01 24.26 -7.72
CA SER A 64 24.02 24.75 -9.11
C SER A 64 22.81 24.23 -9.91
N ILE A 65 22.37 25.02 -10.89
CA ILE A 65 21.32 24.64 -11.84
C ILE A 65 21.75 23.40 -12.63
N GLU A 66 23.03 23.33 -13.00
CA GLU A 66 23.60 22.21 -13.74
C GLU A 66 23.56 20.91 -12.95
N ARG A 67 23.90 20.93 -11.65
CA ARG A 67 23.76 19.75 -10.78
C ARG A 67 22.30 19.35 -10.59
N GLU A 68 21.40 20.31 -10.38
CA GLU A 68 19.95 20.02 -10.31
C GLU A 68 19.50 19.28 -11.57
N LYS A 69 19.79 19.84 -12.76
CA LYS A 69 19.34 19.28 -14.03
C LYS A 69 19.97 17.92 -14.33
N LEU A 70 21.25 17.72 -13.99
CA LEU A 70 21.90 16.40 -14.13
C LEU A 70 21.14 15.34 -13.32
N ILE A 71 20.89 15.62 -12.05
CA ILE A 71 20.21 14.67 -11.15
C ILE A 71 18.75 14.48 -11.56
N GLU A 72 18.04 15.55 -11.97
CA GLU A 72 16.67 15.45 -12.48
C GLU A 72 16.59 14.54 -13.72
N TYR A 73 17.48 14.74 -14.70
CA TYR A 73 17.51 13.91 -15.90
C TYR A 73 17.90 12.47 -15.59
N TYR A 74 18.88 12.25 -14.70
CA TYR A 74 19.21 10.92 -14.20
C TYR A 74 18.00 10.24 -13.56
N ALA A 75 17.26 10.95 -12.70
CA ALA A 75 16.07 10.44 -12.03
C ALA A 75 14.93 10.12 -13.03
N LYS A 76 14.77 10.93 -14.08
CA LYS A 76 13.84 10.64 -15.19
C LYS A 76 14.25 9.37 -15.94
N ILE A 77 15.54 9.15 -16.19
CA ILE A 77 16.03 7.91 -16.81
C ILE A 77 15.74 6.71 -15.92
N MET A 78 15.97 6.83 -14.61
CA MET A 78 15.62 5.77 -13.64
C MET A 78 14.12 5.44 -13.68
N ASP A 79 13.24 6.45 -13.72
CA ASP A 79 11.80 6.24 -13.86
C ASP A 79 11.43 5.55 -15.19
N LEU A 80 12.02 5.97 -16.32
CA LEU A 80 11.75 5.37 -17.63
C LEU A 80 12.18 3.91 -17.69
N GLU A 81 13.37 3.58 -17.20
CA GLU A 81 13.85 2.20 -17.15
C GLU A 81 12.99 1.33 -16.24
N ARG A 82 12.55 1.89 -15.11
CA ARG A 82 11.60 1.26 -14.19
C ARG A 82 10.30 0.90 -14.91
N ARG A 83 9.74 1.83 -15.70
CA ARG A 83 8.53 1.60 -16.49
C ARG A 83 8.73 0.52 -17.55
N VAL A 84 9.91 0.41 -18.15
CA VAL A 84 10.26 -0.69 -19.06
C VAL A 84 10.36 -2.01 -18.30
N ARG A 85 11.08 -2.05 -17.17
CA ARG A 85 11.25 -3.24 -16.31
C ARG A 85 9.93 -3.83 -15.84
N LYS A 86 8.95 -2.97 -15.58
CA LYS A 86 7.61 -3.38 -15.17
C LYS A 86 6.98 -4.42 -16.10
N PHE A 87 7.18 -4.34 -17.41
CA PHE A 87 6.66 -5.34 -18.36
C PHE A 87 7.35 -6.71 -18.21
N VAL A 88 8.62 -6.73 -17.82
CA VAL A 88 9.38 -7.97 -17.52
C VAL A 88 8.93 -8.58 -16.22
N ASN A 89 8.76 -7.74 -15.20
CA ASN A 89 8.38 -8.17 -13.86
C ASN A 89 6.97 -8.77 -13.83
N ALA A 90 6.09 -8.35 -14.73
CA ALA A 90 4.82 -9.03 -15.00
C ALA A 90 5.03 -10.48 -15.50
N LYS A 91 6.03 -10.73 -16.36
CA LYS A 91 6.42 -12.06 -16.86
C LYS A 91 7.16 -12.91 -15.83
N ILE A 92 8.04 -12.34 -15.01
CA ILE A 92 8.95 -13.10 -14.13
C ILE A 92 8.21 -13.93 -13.06
N TYR A 93 6.99 -13.58 -12.70
CA TYR A 93 6.20 -14.42 -11.80
C TYR A 93 5.74 -15.75 -12.42
N ASN A 94 5.91 -15.94 -13.74
CA ASN A 94 5.87 -17.25 -14.40
C ASN A 94 7.17 -18.05 -14.19
N GLU A 95 8.07 -17.68 -13.25
CA GLU A 95 9.18 -18.55 -12.84
C GLU A 95 8.63 -19.94 -12.52
N LYS A 96 8.84 -20.81 -13.51
CA LYS A 96 8.42 -22.20 -13.59
C LYS A 96 8.70 -22.88 -12.26
N ILE A 97 7.70 -23.57 -11.74
CA ILE A 97 7.77 -25.03 -11.51
C ILE A 97 9.14 -25.53 -10.97
N GLU A 98 9.74 -24.85 -10.00
CA GLU A 98 10.75 -25.44 -9.10
C GLU A 98 10.28 -25.42 -7.64
N ASN A 99 9.13 -24.79 -7.38
CA ASN A 99 8.34 -25.09 -6.22
C ASN A 99 6.97 -25.64 -6.67
N PRO A 100 6.75 -26.97 -6.64
CA PRO A 100 5.39 -27.54 -6.76
C PRO A 100 4.42 -26.98 -5.70
N ASN A 101 4.90 -26.13 -4.78
CA ASN A 101 4.14 -25.37 -3.81
C ASN A 101 3.64 -23.96 -4.20
N SER A 102 3.91 -23.46 -5.41
CA SER A 102 3.43 -22.16 -5.88
C SER A 102 1.90 -22.13 -6.12
N THR A 103 1.23 -21.10 -5.60
CA THR A 103 -0.23 -20.84 -5.58
C THR A 103 -0.77 -20.22 -6.88
N ALA A 104 0.01 -20.26 -7.96
CA ALA A 104 -0.08 -19.39 -9.14
C ALA A 104 -1.23 -19.64 -10.13
N THR A 105 -2.31 -20.33 -9.74
CA THR A 105 -3.41 -20.68 -10.66
C THR A 105 -4.75 -20.02 -10.34
N ALA A 106 -4.99 -19.57 -9.10
CA ALA A 106 -6.26 -18.91 -8.71
C ALA A 106 -6.41 -17.46 -9.22
N ASP A 107 -5.57 -17.04 -10.16
CA ASP A 107 -5.52 -15.68 -10.71
C ASP A 107 -6.40 -15.49 -11.95
N ARG A 108 -6.95 -16.59 -12.49
CA ARG A 108 -7.81 -16.59 -13.68
C ARG A 108 -9.18 -17.18 -13.35
N PHE A 109 -10.22 -16.65 -14.00
CA PHE A 109 -11.58 -17.17 -13.85
C PHE A 109 -11.69 -18.63 -14.28
N GLU A 110 -11.07 -18.99 -15.40
CA GLU A 110 -11.07 -20.34 -15.97
C GLU A 110 -10.65 -21.40 -14.94
N TYR A 111 -9.53 -21.16 -14.24
CA TYR A 111 -9.06 -22.10 -13.21
C TYR A 111 -10.06 -22.23 -12.06
N VAL A 112 -10.57 -21.11 -11.56
CA VAL A 112 -11.45 -21.10 -10.39
C VAL A 112 -12.78 -21.81 -10.68
N PHE A 113 -13.38 -21.56 -11.86
CA PHE A 113 -14.59 -22.26 -12.27
C PHE A 113 -14.35 -23.73 -12.63
N SER A 114 -13.24 -24.05 -13.31
CA SER A 114 -12.89 -25.44 -13.62
C SER A 114 -12.71 -26.26 -12.35
N ARG A 115 -12.04 -25.69 -11.33
CA ARG A 115 -11.91 -26.32 -10.01
C ARG A 115 -13.26 -26.58 -9.34
N MET A 116 -14.17 -25.61 -9.35
CA MET A 116 -15.51 -25.82 -8.80
C MET A 116 -16.28 -26.92 -9.54
N LYS A 117 -16.14 -26.99 -10.88
CA LYS A 117 -16.72 -28.04 -11.70
C LYS A 117 -16.13 -29.42 -11.36
N ASP A 118 -14.80 -29.55 -11.36
CA ASP A 118 -14.09 -30.80 -11.08
C ASP A 118 -14.40 -31.36 -9.69
N GLU A 119 -14.66 -30.48 -8.72
CA GLU A 119 -15.01 -30.84 -7.35
C GLU A 119 -16.53 -30.92 -7.09
N ASN A 120 -17.33 -30.86 -8.15
CA ASN A 120 -18.79 -31.02 -8.14
C ASN A 120 -19.50 -30.04 -7.18
N VAL A 121 -19.08 -28.77 -7.19
CA VAL A 121 -19.78 -27.69 -6.49
C VAL A 121 -21.14 -27.46 -7.14
N GLN A 122 -22.19 -27.43 -6.35
CA GLN A 122 -23.57 -27.27 -6.83
C GLN A 122 -23.78 -25.89 -7.47
N GLU A 123 -24.58 -25.82 -8.53
CA GLU A 123 -24.81 -24.58 -9.31
C GLU A 123 -25.32 -23.42 -8.43
N ASP A 124 -26.28 -23.66 -7.55
CA ASP A 124 -26.77 -22.63 -6.61
C ASP A 124 -25.65 -22.07 -5.72
N LYS A 125 -24.69 -22.92 -5.33
CA LYS A 125 -23.53 -22.51 -4.54
C LYS A 125 -22.50 -21.75 -5.36
N VAL A 126 -22.26 -22.15 -6.61
CA VAL A 126 -21.41 -21.39 -7.54
C VAL A 126 -21.98 -19.98 -7.73
N LYS A 127 -23.29 -19.87 -7.96
CA LYS A 127 -24.00 -18.60 -8.09
C LYS A 127 -23.92 -17.76 -6.82
N GLU A 128 -24.11 -18.38 -5.65
CA GLU A 128 -23.96 -17.71 -4.34
C GLU A 128 -22.55 -17.15 -4.14
N PHE A 129 -21.50 -17.97 -4.36
CA PHE A 129 -20.11 -17.56 -4.20
C PHE A 129 -19.75 -16.42 -5.15
N PHE A 130 -20.18 -16.50 -6.40
CA PHE A 130 -19.97 -15.45 -7.38
C PHE A 130 -20.64 -14.14 -6.94
N ASN A 131 -21.91 -14.20 -6.56
CA ASN A 131 -22.68 -13.02 -6.17
C ASN A 131 -22.13 -12.34 -4.92
N GLN A 132 -21.65 -13.11 -3.93
CA GLN A 132 -21.18 -12.56 -2.65
C GLN A 132 -19.68 -12.22 -2.63
N SER A 133 -18.85 -12.90 -3.43
CA SER A 133 -17.38 -12.84 -3.28
C SER A 133 -16.61 -12.51 -4.56
N ALA A 134 -17.19 -12.59 -5.76
CA ALA A 134 -16.47 -12.23 -6.99
C ALA A 134 -16.35 -10.70 -7.14
N TYR A 135 -15.44 -10.09 -6.38
CA TYR A 135 -15.17 -8.65 -6.40
C TYR A 135 -13.67 -8.37 -6.25
N ALA A 136 -13.19 -7.36 -6.99
CA ALA A 136 -11.98 -6.63 -6.67
C ALA A 136 -12.40 -5.39 -5.86
N ILE A 137 -12.21 -5.43 -4.53
CA ILE A 137 -12.55 -4.32 -3.63
C ILE A 137 -11.27 -3.71 -3.08
N PHE A 138 -10.99 -2.46 -3.45
CA PHE A 138 -9.78 -1.78 -3.03
C PHE A 138 -9.92 -0.27 -2.94
N SER A 139 -9.13 0.31 -2.04
CA SER A 139 -9.03 1.75 -1.84
C SER A 139 -7.66 2.24 -2.32
N LEU A 140 -7.67 3.14 -3.31
CA LEU A 140 -6.49 3.82 -3.82
C LEU A 140 -6.12 4.94 -2.84
N THR A 141 -4.87 4.94 -2.39
CA THR A 141 -4.37 5.97 -1.46
C THR A 141 -3.26 6.75 -2.10
N MET A 142 -3.19 8.05 -1.84
CA MET A 142 -2.02 8.83 -2.20
C MET A 142 -0.78 8.22 -1.56
N HIS A 143 0.36 8.27 -2.25
CA HIS A 143 1.60 7.86 -1.63
C HIS A 143 1.96 8.92 -0.58
N PRO A 144 2.17 8.57 0.70
CA PRO A 144 2.61 9.52 1.72
C PRO A 144 4.08 9.97 1.53
N THR A 145 4.64 9.75 0.34
CA THR A 145 6.03 9.96 -0.09
C THR A 145 6.14 9.92 -1.64
N ASN A 146 5.08 10.27 -2.41
CA ASN A 146 5.22 10.40 -3.87
C ASN A 146 6.19 11.57 -4.14
N PRO A 147 7.39 11.35 -4.71
CA PRO A 147 8.31 12.44 -4.96
C PRO A 147 8.12 13.11 -6.31
N ILE A 148 7.22 12.57 -7.13
CA ILE A 148 7.02 12.98 -8.51
C ILE A 148 5.88 14.00 -8.56
N SER A 149 6.01 15.04 -9.38
CA SER A 149 4.97 16.03 -9.64
C SER A 149 3.73 15.41 -10.29
N THR A 150 2.58 16.08 -10.15
CA THR A 150 1.33 15.62 -10.77
C THR A 150 1.39 15.64 -12.28
N ASP A 151 1.96 16.71 -12.85
CA ASP A 151 2.11 16.86 -14.29
C ASP A 151 2.99 15.77 -14.89
N TYR A 152 4.15 15.48 -14.27
CA TYR A 152 5.00 14.38 -14.71
C TYR A 152 4.31 13.02 -14.51
N THR A 153 3.58 12.82 -13.42
CA THR A 153 2.83 11.57 -13.18
C THR A 153 1.80 11.30 -14.26
N VAL A 154 0.93 12.29 -14.54
CA VAL A 154 -0.22 12.14 -15.44
C VAL A 154 0.18 12.25 -16.90
N ASN A 155 0.93 13.29 -17.27
CA ASN A 155 1.29 13.60 -18.64
C ASN A 155 2.61 12.98 -19.08
N GLY A 156 3.51 12.67 -18.15
CA GLY A 156 4.77 11.99 -18.44
C GLY A 156 4.63 10.47 -18.32
N GLY A 157 4.57 9.97 -17.10
CA GLY A 157 4.67 8.56 -16.75
C GLY A 157 3.51 7.69 -17.26
N ILE A 158 2.26 8.04 -16.91
CA ILE A 158 1.09 7.25 -17.33
C ILE A 158 0.94 7.22 -18.86
N GLN A 159 1.18 8.34 -19.54
CA GLN A 159 1.15 8.36 -21.01
C GLN A 159 2.27 7.52 -21.61
N PHE A 160 3.47 7.55 -21.02
CA PHE A 160 4.57 6.71 -21.45
C PHE A 160 4.23 5.22 -21.33
N ASP A 161 3.62 4.80 -20.21
CA ASP A 161 3.14 3.43 -20.03
C ASP A 161 2.18 3.01 -21.17
N LYS A 162 1.33 3.93 -21.66
CA LYS A 162 0.43 3.66 -22.80
C LYS A 162 1.17 3.49 -24.12
N TYR A 163 2.19 4.30 -24.40
CA TYR A 163 3.04 4.09 -25.59
C TYR A 163 3.74 2.73 -25.52
N LEU A 164 4.26 2.39 -24.34
CA LEU A 164 4.92 1.12 -24.07
C LEU A 164 3.96 -0.08 -24.22
N ASP A 165 2.68 0.05 -23.84
CA ASP A 165 1.66 -1.00 -23.94
C ASP A 165 1.22 -1.24 -25.39
N ASN A 166 1.06 -0.15 -26.15
CA ASN A 166 0.60 -0.21 -27.55
C ASN A 166 1.73 -0.50 -28.55
N ASN A 167 2.99 -0.58 -28.10
CA ASN A 167 4.18 -0.63 -28.96
C ASN A 167 4.24 0.52 -29.98
N SER A 168 3.82 1.71 -29.54
CA SER A 168 3.78 2.92 -30.36
C SER A 168 5.08 3.73 -30.26
N ASP A 169 5.36 4.58 -31.26
CA ASP A 169 6.48 5.51 -31.21
C ASP A 169 6.30 6.54 -30.08
N TYR A 170 7.33 6.68 -29.24
CA TYR A 170 7.40 7.57 -28.09
C TYR A 170 8.48 8.65 -28.23
N GLU A 171 9.11 8.83 -29.39
CA GLU A 171 10.18 9.83 -29.58
C GLU A 171 9.74 11.26 -29.25
N GLN A 172 8.54 11.67 -29.70
CA GLN A 172 7.99 12.98 -29.34
C GLN A 172 7.66 13.07 -27.85
N HIS A 173 7.31 11.95 -27.22
CA HIS A 173 7.03 11.89 -25.80
C HIS A 173 8.30 12.05 -24.95
N LEU A 174 9.42 11.47 -25.37
CA LEU A 174 10.72 11.67 -24.73
C LEU A 174 11.11 13.16 -24.72
N LYS A 175 10.83 13.89 -25.79
CA LYS A 175 11.02 15.35 -25.83
C LYS A 175 10.14 16.07 -24.83
N LEU A 176 8.86 15.69 -24.71
CA LEU A 176 7.96 16.28 -23.72
C LEU A 176 8.47 16.06 -22.28
N LEU A 177 8.92 14.85 -21.97
CA LEU A 177 9.44 14.48 -20.64
C LEU A 177 10.63 15.34 -20.19
N GLU A 178 11.41 15.87 -21.13
CA GLU A 178 12.50 16.82 -20.82
C GLU A 178 11.96 18.06 -20.09
N TYR A 179 10.83 18.61 -20.55
CA TYR A 179 10.25 19.86 -20.04
C TYR A 179 9.35 19.68 -18.82
N LEU A 180 8.81 18.47 -18.61
CA LEU A 180 7.96 18.19 -17.45
C LEU A 180 8.82 18.11 -16.18
N PRO A 181 8.60 18.94 -15.15
CA PRO A 181 9.39 18.88 -13.92
C PRO A 181 9.14 17.57 -13.20
N LEU A 182 10.19 16.78 -12.94
CA LEU A 182 10.04 15.50 -12.25
C LEU A 182 9.52 15.72 -10.83
N THR A 183 10.15 16.64 -10.09
CA THR A 183 9.82 16.97 -8.70
C THR A 183 9.34 18.42 -8.61
N GLY A 184 8.94 18.88 -7.42
CA GLY A 184 8.27 20.17 -7.32
C GLY A 184 7.81 20.54 -5.92
N PRO A 185 6.92 21.54 -5.82
CA PRO A 185 6.31 21.89 -4.55
C PRO A 185 5.41 20.75 -4.06
N LYS A 186 5.05 20.79 -2.77
CA LYS A 186 4.01 19.91 -2.24
C LYS A 186 2.71 20.04 -3.04
N LYS A 187 2.06 18.89 -3.22
CA LYS A 187 0.79 18.78 -3.93
C LYS A 187 -0.35 19.31 -3.10
N THR A 188 -1.36 19.84 -3.77
CA THR A 188 -2.68 20.01 -3.17
C THR A 188 -3.41 18.66 -3.13
N ILE A 189 -4.45 18.56 -2.30
CA ILE A 189 -5.28 17.34 -2.30
C ILE A 189 -5.97 17.16 -3.66
N GLN A 190 -6.35 18.24 -4.34
CA GLN A 190 -6.97 18.20 -5.67
C GLN A 190 -6.03 17.61 -6.71
N GLN A 191 -4.74 17.95 -6.67
CA GLN A 191 -3.73 17.34 -7.53
C GLN A 191 -3.57 15.83 -7.26
N GLU A 192 -3.63 15.42 -5.99
CA GLU A 192 -3.62 13.98 -5.67
C GLU A 192 -4.91 13.26 -6.11
N VAL A 193 -6.07 13.93 -6.08
CA VAL A 193 -7.33 13.41 -6.66
C VAL A 193 -7.18 13.26 -8.18
N GLU A 194 -6.55 14.21 -8.87
CA GLU A 194 -6.26 14.14 -10.31
C GLU A 194 -5.38 12.93 -10.67
N GLU A 195 -4.30 12.68 -9.92
CA GLU A 195 -3.46 11.48 -10.11
C GLU A 195 -4.26 10.19 -9.92
N THR A 196 -5.18 10.20 -8.95
CA THR A 196 -6.03 9.04 -8.68
C THR A 196 -7.02 8.81 -9.81
N ILE A 197 -7.64 9.88 -10.33
CA ILE A 197 -8.54 9.84 -11.48
C ILE A 197 -7.84 9.27 -12.72
N ALA A 198 -6.59 9.68 -12.97
CA ALA A 198 -5.82 9.18 -14.12
C ALA A 198 -5.63 7.65 -14.08
N ILE A 199 -5.50 7.05 -12.89
CA ILE A 199 -5.45 5.60 -12.71
C ILE A 199 -6.83 4.95 -12.85
N ILE A 200 -7.88 5.57 -12.29
CA ILE A 200 -9.25 5.07 -12.43
C ILE A 200 -9.69 5.07 -13.90
N ASP A 201 -9.21 6.02 -14.73
CA ASP A 201 -9.47 6.04 -16.17
C ASP A 201 -8.98 4.75 -16.85
N ILE A 202 -7.81 4.26 -16.46
CA ILE A 202 -7.27 2.99 -16.98
C ILE A 202 -8.12 1.81 -16.50
N ILE A 203 -8.55 1.82 -15.24
CA ILE A 203 -9.46 0.80 -14.67
C ILE A 203 -10.81 0.81 -15.41
N TYR A 204 -11.35 1.99 -15.72
CA TYR A 204 -12.59 2.17 -16.47
C TYR A 204 -12.49 1.58 -17.88
N GLU A 205 -11.43 1.91 -18.61
CA GLU A 205 -11.14 1.36 -19.94
C GLU A 205 -10.99 -0.17 -19.88
N THR A 206 -10.28 -0.67 -18.87
CA THR A 206 -9.95 -2.09 -18.73
C THR A 206 -11.11 -2.95 -18.22
N SER A 207 -12.08 -2.36 -17.51
CA SER A 207 -13.19 -3.07 -16.86
C SER A 207 -13.96 -4.01 -17.81
N THR A 208 -14.19 -3.59 -19.05
CA THR A 208 -14.87 -4.39 -20.09
C THR A 208 -14.06 -5.61 -20.50
N LYS A 209 -12.72 -5.49 -20.57
CA LYS A 209 -11.83 -6.62 -20.84
C LYS A 209 -11.91 -7.68 -19.73
N VAL A 210 -11.99 -7.26 -18.46
CA VAL A 210 -12.18 -8.20 -17.33
C VAL A 210 -13.50 -8.96 -17.46
N ARG A 211 -14.57 -8.28 -17.90
CA ARG A 211 -15.86 -8.92 -18.20
C ARG A 211 -15.74 -9.91 -19.35
N TYR A 212 -14.99 -9.60 -20.41
CA TYR A 212 -14.76 -10.53 -21.51
C TYR A 212 -13.97 -11.77 -21.07
N GLU A 213 -12.95 -11.60 -20.23
CA GLU A 213 -12.24 -12.74 -19.62
C GLU A 213 -13.17 -13.66 -18.81
N LEU A 214 -14.17 -13.09 -18.13
CA LEU A 214 -15.19 -13.89 -17.44
C LEU A 214 -16.07 -14.65 -18.44
N ILE A 215 -16.54 -13.99 -19.49
CA ILE A 215 -17.37 -14.62 -20.54
C ILE A 215 -16.62 -15.78 -21.21
N GLU A 216 -15.35 -15.58 -21.58
CA GLU A 216 -14.54 -16.64 -22.21
C GLU A 216 -14.30 -17.82 -21.26
N ALA A 217 -14.06 -17.57 -19.97
CA ALA A 217 -13.95 -18.64 -18.98
C ALA A 217 -15.26 -19.44 -18.84
N LEU A 218 -16.42 -18.79 -18.89
CA LEU A 218 -17.72 -19.45 -18.78
C LEU A 218 -18.09 -20.26 -20.03
N LYS A 219 -17.69 -19.84 -21.24
CA LYS A 219 -17.90 -20.63 -22.48
C LYS A 219 -17.24 -22.01 -22.43
N GLN A 220 -16.12 -22.14 -21.71
CA GLN A 220 -15.45 -23.43 -21.52
C GLN A 220 -16.22 -24.36 -20.56
N ILE A 221 -17.20 -23.82 -19.82
CA ILE A 221 -18.02 -24.54 -18.84
C ILE A 221 -19.50 -24.20 -19.06
N PRO A 222 -20.16 -24.80 -20.07
CA PRO A 222 -21.52 -24.43 -20.49
C PRO A 222 -22.58 -24.49 -19.37
N SER A 223 -22.38 -25.33 -18.34
CA SER A 223 -23.27 -25.39 -17.16
C SER A 223 -23.31 -24.08 -16.36
N TYR A 224 -22.28 -23.24 -16.45
CA TYR A 224 -22.21 -21.97 -15.73
C TYR A 224 -22.55 -20.75 -16.59
N GLU A 225 -22.59 -20.91 -17.92
CA GLU A 225 -22.76 -19.79 -18.86
C GLU A 225 -24.05 -19.00 -18.64
N ASN A 226 -25.18 -19.70 -18.45
CA ASN A 226 -26.48 -19.06 -18.17
C ASN A 226 -26.75 -18.83 -16.67
N LEU A 227 -25.88 -19.34 -15.81
CA LEU A 227 -26.02 -19.27 -14.35
C LEU A 227 -25.48 -17.94 -13.78
N ILE A 228 -24.38 -17.47 -14.36
CA ILE A 228 -23.61 -16.32 -13.90
C ILE A 228 -24.03 -15.05 -14.64
N ASP A 229 -24.43 -14.02 -13.89
CA ASP A 229 -24.69 -12.70 -14.47
C ASP A 229 -23.37 -11.97 -14.77
N VAL A 230 -22.97 -12.00 -16.04
CA VAL A 230 -21.76 -11.32 -16.54
C VAL A 230 -21.87 -9.79 -16.56
N ASN A 231 -23.05 -9.22 -16.26
CA ASN A 231 -23.24 -7.78 -16.10
C ASN A 231 -23.15 -7.32 -14.64
N LYS A 232 -23.01 -8.26 -13.68
CA LYS A 232 -22.73 -7.95 -12.28
C LYS A 232 -21.41 -7.16 -12.18
N PRO A 233 -21.37 -6.04 -11.42
CA PRO A 233 -20.11 -5.37 -11.11
C PRO A 233 -19.08 -6.30 -10.48
N LEU A 234 -17.88 -6.32 -11.07
CA LEU A 234 -16.74 -7.07 -10.54
C LEU A 234 -15.73 -6.16 -9.81
N ILE A 235 -15.81 -4.85 -10.01
CA ILE A 235 -14.83 -3.89 -9.50
C ILE A 235 -15.55 -2.90 -8.59
N GLN A 236 -15.01 -2.71 -7.39
CA GLN A 236 -15.44 -1.67 -6.47
C GLN A 236 -14.20 -0.89 -6.03
N VAL A 237 -14.00 0.27 -6.66
CA VAL A 237 -12.88 1.16 -6.38
C VAL A 237 -13.31 2.27 -5.42
N SER A 238 -12.48 2.47 -4.40
CA SER A 238 -12.56 3.59 -3.46
C SER A 238 -11.30 4.44 -3.57
N ILE A 239 -11.37 5.70 -3.14
CA ILE A 239 -10.22 6.59 -3.00
C ILE A 239 -10.16 7.14 -1.57
N TRP A 240 -8.93 7.36 -1.08
CA TRP A 240 -8.68 8.09 0.16
C TRP A 240 -8.34 9.56 -0.08
N SER A 241 -7.97 9.92 -1.31
CA SER A 241 -7.75 11.31 -1.72
C SER A 241 -8.99 12.14 -1.37
N ALA A 242 -8.79 13.21 -0.60
CA ALA A 242 -9.81 14.05 0.07
C ALA A 242 -10.66 13.38 1.18
N GLY A 243 -10.84 12.06 1.16
CA GLY A 243 -11.59 11.29 2.17
C GLY A 243 -10.86 11.06 3.50
N ASP A 244 -9.54 10.99 3.46
CA ASP A 244 -8.68 10.72 4.63
C ASP A 244 -8.28 12.01 5.36
N GLY A 245 -9.02 12.30 6.43
CA GLY A 245 -8.80 13.46 7.31
C GLY A 245 -7.96 13.17 8.54
N ASP A 246 -7.47 11.94 8.73
CA ASP A 246 -6.69 11.58 9.91
C ASP A 246 -5.29 12.23 9.88
N GLY A 247 -5.09 13.22 10.75
CA GLY A 247 -3.85 13.98 10.85
C GLY A 247 -3.53 14.81 9.59
N ASN A 248 -4.55 15.20 8.81
CA ASN A 248 -4.42 16.06 7.65
C ASN A 248 -5.39 17.23 7.73
N GLU A 249 -4.90 18.37 8.20
CA GLU A 249 -5.75 19.57 8.35
C GLU A 249 -6.23 20.16 7.03
N ASN A 250 -5.49 19.92 5.95
CA ASN A 250 -5.84 20.35 4.60
C ASN A 250 -7.07 19.60 4.05
N ALA A 251 -7.44 18.45 4.62
CA ALA A 251 -8.60 17.66 4.19
C ALA A 251 -9.91 18.25 4.76
N ASP A 252 -10.27 19.46 4.34
CA ASP A 252 -11.47 20.14 4.79
C ASP A 252 -12.75 19.74 4.01
N VAL A 253 -13.85 20.42 4.32
CA VAL A 253 -15.16 20.22 3.69
C VAL A 253 -15.16 20.64 2.22
N ASN A 254 -14.50 21.73 1.87
CA ASN A 254 -14.47 22.27 0.51
C ASN A 254 -13.67 21.38 -0.42
N VAL A 255 -12.54 20.87 0.05
CA VAL A 255 -11.69 19.90 -0.65
C VAL A 255 -12.46 18.62 -0.93
N LEU A 256 -13.18 18.09 0.08
CA LEU A 256 -14.03 16.92 -0.09
C LEU A 256 -15.12 17.15 -1.14
N LYS A 257 -15.83 18.28 -1.06
CA LYS A 257 -16.86 18.67 -2.03
C LYS A 257 -16.30 18.81 -3.44
N GLN A 258 -15.12 19.40 -3.61
CA GLN A 258 -14.46 19.52 -4.91
C GLN A 258 -14.08 18.15 -5.49
N ALA A 259 -13.57 17.22 -4.66
CA ALA A 259 -13.25 15.86 -5.11
C ALA A 259 -14.50 15.11 -5.60
N VAL A 260 -15.64 15.23 -4.89
CA VAL A 260 -16.93 14.69 -5.33
C VAL A 260 -17.31 15.25 -6.72
N LEU A 261 -17.19 16.56 -6.91
CA LEU A 261 -17.50 17.20 -8.19
C LEU A 261 -16.57 16.73 -9.32
N GLN A 262 -15.26 16.64 -9.07
CA GLN A 262 -14.27 16.16 -10.04
C GLN A 262 -14.58 14.73 -10.52
N LEU A 263 -14.89 13.81 -9.59
CA LEU A 263 -15.24 12.43 -9.93
C LEU A 263 -16.53 12.35 -10.76
N LYS A 264 -17.59 13.06 -10.32
CA LYS A 264 -18.88 13.11 -11.03
C LYS A 264 -18.75 13.71 -12.43
N GLN A 265 -17.97 14.78 -12.59
CA GLN A 265 -17.71 15.40 -13.89
C GLN A 265 -16.93 14.45 -14.80
N ARG A 266 -15.91 13.76 -14.26
CA ARG A 266 -15.10 12.82 -15.04
C ARG A 266 -15.92 11.65 -15.59
N ILE A 267 -16.70 10.96 -14.74
CA ILE A 267 -17.49 9.81 -15.18
C ILE A 267 -18.59 10.21 -16.18
N LYS A 268 -19.20 11.39 -15.99
CA LYS A 268 -20.14 11.95 -16.96
C LYS A 268 -19.49 12.13 -18.34
N GLN A 269 -18.27 12.69 -18.39
CA GLN A 269 -17.53 12.84 -19.64
C GLN A 269 -17.21 11.48 -20.28
N LEU A 270 -16.84 10.48 -19.48
CA LEU A 270 -16.54 9.13 -19.97
C LEU A 270 -17.79 8.45 -20.55
N TYR A 271 -18.94 8.56 -19.89
CA TYR A 271 -20.20 8.06 -20.44
C TYR A 271 -20.62 8.78 -21.71
N LEU A 272 -20.50 10.11 -21.78
CA LEU A 272 -20.77 10.86 -23.02
C LEU A 272 -19.87 10.36 -24.17
N ASN A 273 -18.59 10.14 -23.88
CA ASN A 273 -17.64 9.61 -24.87
C ASN A 273 -18.01 8.21 -25.35
N ASP A 274 -18.47 7.32 -24.46
CA ASP A 274 -18.87 5.96 -24.82
C ASP A 274 -20.23 5.93 -25.54
N ILE A 275 -21.21 6.73 -25.12
CA ILE A 275 -22.51 6.87 -25.79
C ILE A 275 -22.33 7.39 -27.22
N LYS A 276 -21.43 8.35 -27.42
CA LYS A 276 -21.12 8.92 -28.74
C LYS A 276 -20.61 7.85 -29.72
N LYS A 277 -19.92 6.80 -29.25
CA LYS A 277 -19.40 5.71 -30.08
C LYS A 277 -20.49 4.73 -30.56
N LEU A 278 -21.68 4.73 -29.96
CA LEU A 278 -22.78 3.83 -30.34
C LEU A 278 -23.49 4.23 -31.65
N SER A 279 -23.24 5.45 -32.17
CA SER A 279 -23.68 5.93 -33.49
C SER A 279 -25.15 5.61 -33.86
N SER A 280 -26.12 6.04 -33.04
CA SER A 280 -27.57 5.93 -33.29
C SER A 280 -28.28 7.27 -33.05
N ASP A 281 -29.35 7.58 -33.79
CA ASP A 281 -30.11 8.84 -33.62
C ASP A 281 -30.62 9.07 -32.18
N LYS A 282 -30.93 7.97 -31.47
CA LYS A 282 -31.38 8.03 -30.07
C LYS A 282 -30.27 8.47 -29.10
N THR A 283 -28.99 8.34 -29.47
CA THR A 283 -27.87 8.71 -28.58
C THR A 283 -27.80 10.21 -28.35
N ILE A 284 -28.31 11.04 -29.28
CA ILE A 284 -28.35 12.50 -29.11
C ILE A 284 -29.24 12.85 -27.91
N ILE A 285 -30.44 12.26 -27.86
CA ILE A 285 -31.39 12.46 -26.76
C ILE A 285 -30.79 12.00 -25.42
N ILE A 286 -30.13 10.84 -25.41
CA ILE A 286 -29.48 10.31 -24.19
C ILE A 286 -28.35 11.24 -23.74
N GLN A 287 -27.52 11.74 -24.68
CA GLN A 287 -26.46 12.69 -24.39
C GLN A 287 -27.02 13.99 -23.80
N ASP A 288 -28.09 14.55 -24.38
CA ASP A 288 -28.73 15.76 -23.88
C ASP A 288 -29.29 15.56 -22.47
N LYS A 289 -29.97 14.43 -22.22
CA LYS A 289 -30.46 14.07 -20.87
C LYS A 289 -29.29 13.95 -19.88
N LEU A 290 -28.17 13.36 -20.29
CA LEU A 290 -26.99 13.21 -19.42
C LEU A 290 -26.31 14.56 -19.16
N ILE A 291 -26.16 15.41 -20.18
CA ILE A 291 -25.63 16.78 -20.08
C ILE A 291 -26.47 17.63 -19.11
N ASN A 292 -27.79 17.50 -19.18
CA ASN A 292 -28.72 18.23 -18.34
C ASN A 292 -29.01 17.56 -16.98
N ASN A 293 -28.28 16.50 -16.61
CA ASN A 293 -28.47 15.72 -15.38
C ASN A 293 -29.93 15.28 -15.17
N SER A 294 -30.63 14.89 -16.24
CA SER A 294 -32.06 14.54 -16.22
C SER A 294 -32.35 13.13 -15.70
N TYR A 295 -31.34 12.27 -15.56
CA TYR A 295 -31.48 10.94 -14.96
C TYR A 295 -31.39 11.02 -13.44
N LYS A 296 -32.34 10.39 -12.72
CA LYS A 296 -32.33 10.35 -11.25
C LYS A 296 -31.44 9.24 -10.73
N SER A 297 -31.33 8.15 -11.48
CA SER A 297 -30.52 6.99 -11.13
C SER A 297 -29.74 6.45 -12.34
N PRO A 298 -28.63 5.71 -12.11
CA PRO A 298 -27.96 4.98 -13.18
C PRO A 298 -28.87 3.97 -13.89
N ASN A 299 -29.90 3.43 -13.21
CA ASN A 299 -30.84 2.49 -13.80
C ASN A 299 -31.75 3.16 -14.83
N ASP A 300 -32.09 4.44 -14.64
CA ASP A 300 -32.85 5.21 -15.62
C ASP A 300 -32.07 5.39 -16.93
N LEU A 301 -30.75 5.58 -16.83
CA LEU A 301 -29.87 5.65 -18.00
C LEU A 301 -29.72 4.29 -18.68
N ILE A 302 -29.58 3.21 -17.89
CA ILE A 302 -29.53 1.84 -18.42
C ILE A 302 -30.81 1.53 -19.20
N HIS A 303 -31.98 1.88 -18.67
CA HIS A 303 -33.25 1.64 -19.34
C HIS A 303 -33.32 2.27 -20.74
N ASP A 304 -32.85 3.51 -20.89
CA ASP A 304 -32.81 4.16 -22.21
C ASP A 304 -31.80 3.50 -23.16
N LEU A 305 -30.70 2.95 -22.64
CA LEU A 305 -29.67 2.25 -23.41
C LEU A 305 -30.08 0.84 -23.86
N GLU A 306 -31.00 0.17 -23.16
CA GLU A 306 -31.51 -1.17 -23.55
C GLU A 306 -32.17 -1.17 -24.94
N TYR A 307 -32.67 -0.01 -25.40
CA TYR A 307 -33.28 0.15 -26.72
C TYR A 307 -32.29 0.45 -27.86
N ILE A 308 -30.98 0.41 -27.58
CA ILE A 308 -29.90 0.66 -28.54
C ILE A 308 -29.06 -0.62 -28.69
N PRO A 309 -28.71 -1.03 -29.92
CA PRO A 309 -27.80 -2.17 -30.13
C PRO A 309 -26.42 -1.96 -29.52
N HIS A 310 -25.76 -3.06 -29.13
CA HIS A 310 -24.35 -3.09 -28.66
C HIS A 310 -24.06 -2.25 -27.40
N THR A 311 -25.02 -2.12 -26.48
CA THR A 311 -24.88 -1.34 -25.25
C THR A 311 -24.36 -2.10 -24.03
N GLN A 312 -24.06 -3.40 -24.17
CA GLN A 312 -23.70 -4.25 -23.04
C GLN A 312 -22.45 -3.74 -22.29
N ASP A 313 -21.46 -3.21 -23.00
CA ASP A 313 -20.24 -2.68 -22.37
C ASP A 313 -20.48 -1.41 -21.56
N ILE A 314 -21.28 -0.49 -22.10
CA ILE A 314 -21.62 0.73 -21.36
C ILE A 314 -22.56 0.43 -20.19
N ILE A 315 -23.50 -0.52 -20.34
CA ILE A 315 -24.36 -0.96 -19.23
C ILE A 315 -23.51 -1.56 -18.10
N TYR A 316 -22.55 -2.42 -18.42
CA TYR A 316 -21.61 -2.95 -17.43
C TYR A 316 -20.80 -1.86 -16.73
N LYS A 317 -20.29 -0.87 -17.49
CA LYS A 317 -19.61 0.30 -16.93
C LYS A 317 -20.52 1.12 -16.01
N ILE A 318 -21.77 1.37 -16.39
CA ILE A 318 -22.75 2.09 -15.57
C ILE A 318 -23.07 1.34 -14.29
N ASN A 319 -23.23 0.01 -14.37
CA ASN A 319 -23.41 -0.83 -13.18
C ASN A 319 -22.19 -0.76 -12.23
N THR A 320 -20.98 -0.70 -12.80
CA THR A 320 -19.71 -0.73 -12.05
C THR A 320 -19.35 0.61 -11.42
N PHE A 321 -19.41 1.71 -12.18
CA PHE A 321 -18.91 3.03 -11.77
C PHE A 321 -20.01 4.02 -11.40
N ARG A 322 -21.28 3.68 -11.68
CA ARG A 322 -22.47 4.47 -11.31
C ARG A 322 -22.33 5.93 -11.75
N PHE A 323 -22.92 6.89 -11.05
CA PHE A 323 -22.78 8.33 -11.34
C PHE A 323 -21.70 9.02 -10.50
N HIS A 324 -20.90 8.27 -9.75
CA HIS A 324 -19.91 8.82 -8.81
C HIS A 324 -18.46 8.42 -9.14
N TYR A 325 -18.27 7.57 -10.15
CA TYR A 325 -16.99 7.05 -10.61
C TYR A 325 -16.29 6.09 -9.65
N ALA A 326 -15.94 6.56 -8.47
CA ALA A 326 -15.33 5.79 -7.40
C ALA A 326 -15.91 6.26 -6.07
N HIS A 327 -15.92 5.38 -5.08
CA HIS A 327 -16.33 5.79 -3.74
C HIS A 327 -15.22 6.62 -3.07
N ILE A 328 -15.59 7.45 -2.10
CA ILE A 328 -14.63 8.12 -1.21
C ILE A 328 -14.76 7.49 0.18
N ASP A 329 -13.66 6.94 0.70
CA ASP A 329 -13.63 6.43 2.07
C ASP A 329 -13.40 7.60 3.03
N ILE A 330 -14.30 7.80 3.99
CA ILE A 330 -14.10 8.80 5.04
C ILE A 330 -13.23 8.18 6.13
N ARG A 331 -12.13 8.83 6.52
CA ARG A 331 -11.29 8.39 7.64
C ARG A 331 -11.03 9.54 8.62
N HIS A 332 -11.28 9.27 9.90
CA HIS A 332 -10.97 10.14 11.04
C HIS A 332 -10.42 9.30 12.20
N ASN A 333 -9.58 9.87 13.06
CA ASN A 333 -9.13 9.17 14.27
C ASN A 333 -10.15 9.32 15.41
N ALA A 334 -10.14 8.35 16.31
CA ALA A 334 -11.06 8.29 17.44
C ALA A 334 -10.95 9.51 18.37
N PHE A 335 -9.74 10.07 18.54
CA PHE A 335 -9.52 11.25 19.38
C PHE A 335 -10.26 12.47 18.84
N ASP A 336 -10.08 12.78 17.56
CA ASP A 336 -10.73 13.91 16.88
C ASP A 336 -12.26 13.72 16.83
N ILE A 337 -12.75 12.48 16.72
CA ILE A 337 -14.19 12.15 16.80
C ILE A 337 -14.73 12.50 18.19
N MET A 338 -14.01 12.12 19.26
CA MET A 338 -14.41 12.41 20.62
C MET A 338 -14.32 13.90 20.96
N GLU A 339 -13.28 14.60 20.47
CA GLU A 339 -13.18 16.06 20.54
C GLU A 339 -14.35 16.72 19.82
N THR A 340 -14.66 16.28 18.60
CA THR A 340 -15.78 16.82 17.82
C THR A 340 -17.09 16.67 18.59
N LEU A 341 -17.32 15.51 19.21
CA LEU A 341 -18.50 15.28 20.02
C LEU A 341 -18.53 16.19 21.27
N ASP A 342 -17.42 16.34 22.00
CA ASP A 342 -17.31 17.21 23.19
C ASP A 342 -17.70 18.65 22.86
N HIS A 343 -17.14 19.20 21.78
CA HIS A 343 -17.47 20.55 21.33
C HIS A 343 -18.92 20.65 20.84
N LEU A 344 -19.42 19.65 20.08
CA LEU A 344 -20.78 19.64 19.56
C LEU A 344 -21.83 19.66 20.68
N VAL A 345 -21.68 18.83 21.71
CA VAL A 345 -22.65 18.77 22.82
C VAL A 345 -22.56 20.01 23.71
N LYS A 346 -21.37 20.61 23.83
CA LYS A 346 -21.14 21.86 24.57
C LYS A 346 -21.79 23.06 23.91
N VAL A 347 -21.57 23.29 22.61
CA VAL A 347 -22.17 24.45 21.92
C VAL A 347 -23.70 24.36 21.87
N ASN A 348 -24.26 23.15 21.95
CA ASN A 348 -25.69 22.92 22.07
C ASN A 348 -26.19 22.95 23.53
N GLY A 349 -25.34 23.23 24.52
CA GLY A 349 -25.74 23.33 25.93
C GLY A 349 -26.34 22.04 26.50
N LEU A 350 -25.88 20.87 26.03
CA LEU A 350 -26.27 19.58 26.60
C LEU A 350 -25.42 19.24 27.84
N ILE A 351 -24.11 19.47 27.74
CA ILE A 351 -23.14 19.26 28.82
C ILE A 351 -21.89 20.10 28.58
N GLU A 352 -21.32 20.68 29.64
CA GLU A 352 -20.15 21.56 29.54
C GLU A 352 -18.81 20.82 29.43
N ASN A 353 -18.68 19.68 30.13
CA ASN A 353 -17.44 18.92 30.25
C ASN A 353 -17.67 17.44 29.92
N PHE A 354 -17.93 17.11 28.66
CA PHE A 354 -18.12 15.71 28.25
C PHE A 354 -16.79 14.95 28.24
N SER A 355 -15.69 15.62 27.88
CA SER A 355 -14.33 15.07 27.85
C SER A 355 -13.86 14.50 29.19
N SER A 356 -14.30 15.05 30.33
CA SER A 356 -13.90 14.58 31.68
C SER A 356 -14.64 13.33 32.17
N LEU A 357 -15.70 12.91 31.48
CA LEU A 357 -16.47 11.74 31.86
C LEU A 357 -15.71 10.44 31.64
N SER A 358 -16.02 9.43 32.46
CA SER A 358 -15.53 8.06 32.27
C SER A 358 -16.06 7.48 30.94
N LEU A 359 -15.35 6.51 30.36
CA LEU A 359 -15.83 5.83 29.14
C LEU A 359 -17.21 5.18 29.35
N LEU A 360 -17.49 4.68 30.57
CA LEU A 360 -18.79 4.09 30.90
C LEU A 360 -19.90 5.14 30.90
N ASP A 361 -19.66 6.32 31.47
CA ASP A 361 -20.65 7.40 31.52
C ASP A 361 -20.86 8.03 30.14
N LYS A 362 -19.77 8.18 29.36
CA LYS A 362 -19.84 8.55 27.94
C LYS A 362 -20.70 7.58 27.15
N LYS A 363 -20.48 6.26 27.30
CA LYS A 363 -21.29 5.21 26.65
C LYS A 363 -22.77 5.36 26.97
N LYS A 364 -23.11 5.51 28.26
CA LYS A 364 -24.50 5.67 28.73
C LYS A 364 -25.17 6.88 28.11
N LEU A 365 -24.53 8.06 28.20
CA LEU A 365 -25.09 9.31 27.66
C LEU A 365 -25.25 9.25 26.13
N ILE A 366 -24.23 8.79 25.40
CA ILE A 366 -24.33 8.66 23.94
C ILE A 366 -25.48 7.72 23.56
N THR A 367 -25.65 6.62 24.28
CA THR A 367 -26.75 5.66 24.04
C THR A 367 -28.11 6.30 24.30
N GLU A 368 -28.25 7.09 25.37
CA GLU A 368 -29.47 7.86 25.64
C GLU A 368 -29.76 8.86 24.50
N TRP A 369 -28.75 9.63 24.08
CA TRP A 369 -28.88 10.65 23.03
C TRP A 369 -29.20 10.03 21.67
N LEU A 370 -28.63 8.89 21.32
CA LEU A 370 -28.93 8.16 20.09
C LEU A 370 -30.39 7.71 19.97
N ASN A 371 -31.08 7.58 21.11
CA ASN A 371 -32.48 7.18 21.22
C ASN A 371 -33.42 8.34 21.56
N ASN A 372 -32.93 9.59 21.56
CA ASN A 372 -33.73 10.77 21.90
C ASN A 372 -33.81 11.73 20.71
N ASP A 373 -34.94 11.69 20.00
CA ASP A 373 -35.15 12.47 18.77
C ASP A 373 -35.04 13.98 19.00
N ASN A 374 -35.47 14.50 20.16
CA ASN A 374 -35.34 15.93 20.48
C ASN A 374 -33.87 16.36 20.58
N ILE A 375 -33.01 15.48 21.12
CA ILE A 375 -31.58 15.75 21.22
C ILE A 375 -30.95 15.68 19.83
N ILE A 376 -31.29 14.67 19.03
CA ILE A 376 -30.80 14.55 17.65
C ILE A 376 -31.21 15.78 16.81
N GLU A 377 -32.47 16.21 16.87
CA GLU A 377 -32.95 17.39 16.17
C GLU A 377 -32.18 18.64 16.59
N LYS A 378 -31.96 18.83 17.90
CA LYS A 378 -31.15 19.93 18.41
C LYS A 378 -29.72 19.91 17.86
N LEU A 379 -29.08 18.74 17.83
CA LEU A 379 -27.72 18.60 17.28
C LEU A 379 -27.67 18.83 15.76
N ILE A 380 -28.71 18.44 15.02
CA ILE A 380 -28.83 18.72 13.57
C ILE A 380 -28.86 20.22 13.28
N LEU A 381 -29.50 20.99 14.17
CA LEU A 381 -29.64 22.45 14.06
C LEU A 381 -28.42 23.23 14.58
N THR A 382 -27.30 22.56 14.87
CA THR A 382 -26.07 23.23 15.34
C THR A 382 -25.63 24.31 14.36
N ASP A 383 -25.33 25.49 14.92
CA ASP A 383 -24.68 26.60 14.21
C ASP A 383 -23.20 26.27 13.94
N ASP A 384 -22.86 26.17 12.66
CA ASP A 384 -21.51 25.80 12.20
C ASP A 384 -20.47 26.88 12.55
N ASP A 385 -20.84 28.17 12.61
CA ASP A 385 -19.92 29.25 12.97
C ASP A 385 -19.58 29.22 14.46
N ILE A 386 -20.54 28.84 15.31
CA ILE A 386 -20.31 28.66 16.75
C ILE A 386 -19.41 27.44 16.97
N LEU A 387 -19.65 26.33 16.25
CA LEU A 387 -18.80 25.14 16.35
C LEU A 387 -17.38 25.42 15.88
N ASP A 388 -17.20 26.16 14.78
CA ASP A 388 -15.90 26.55 14.23
C ASP A 388 -15.09 27.45 15.17
N LYS A 389 -15.76 28.38 15.85
CA LYS A 389 -15.15 29.19 16.92
C LYS A 389 -14.76 28.34 18.14
N SER A 390 -15.45 27.21 18.36
CA SER A 390 -15.19 26.31 19.48
C SER A 390 -14.00 25.37 19.21
N SER A 391 -13.98 24.70 18.06
CA SER A 391 -12.87 23.90 17.58
C SER A 391 -12.89 23.80 16.05
N LYS A 392 -11.74 24.12 15.43
CA LYS A 392 -11.49 23.94 13.99
C LYS A 392 -11.59 22.47 13.58
N THR A 393 -11.13 21.56 14.43
CA THR A 393 -11.24 20.10 14.21
C THR A 393 -12.70 19.68 14.20
N ALA A 394 -13.49 20.13 15.19
CA ALA A 394 -14.90 19.80 15.31
C ALA A 394 -15.71 20.27 14.10
N ALA A 395 -15.56 21.53 13.69
CA ALA A 395 -16.24 22.06 12.52
C ALA A 395 -15.83 21.36 11.22
N ARG A 396 -14.53 21.05 11.06
CA ARG A 396 -14.04 20.31 9.89
C ARG A 396 -14.69 18.93 9.80
N ILE A 397 -14.65 18.13 10.88
CA ILE A 397 -15.18 16.77 10.87
C ILE A 397 -16.69 16.79 10.72
N PHE A 398 -17.40 17.60 11.49
CA PHE A 398 -18.86 17.69 11.44
C PHE A 398 -19.36 18.14 10.07
N GLY A 399 -18.71 19.16 9.47
CA GLY A 399 -19.02 19.61 8.11
C GLY A 399 -18.77 18.54 7.04
N ARG A 400 -17.72 17.72 7.19
CA ARG A 400 -17.47 16.57 6.29
C ARG A 400 -18.56 15.51 6.41
N LEU A 401 -19.02 15.20 7.63
CA LEU A 401 -20.12 14.25 7.84
C LEU A 401 -21.45 14.77 7.29
N LYS A 402 -21.70 16.09 7.35
CA LYS A 402 -22.87 16.72 6.70
C LYS A 402 -22.88 16.52 5.18
N LEU A 403 -21.73 16.40 4.52
CA LEU A 403 -21.68 16.16 3.07
C LEU A 403 -22.21 14.77 2.68
N ILE A 404 -22.10 13.78 3.56
CA ILE A 404 -22.44 12.38 3.26
C ILE A 404 -23.91 12.25 2.81
N LYS A 405 -24.84 12.93 3.49
CA LYS A 405 -26.27 12.83 3.19
C LYS A 405 -26.67 13.41 1.83
N TYR A 406 -25.86 14.31 1.26
CA TYR A 406 -26.17 14.97 -0.02
C TYR A 406 -25.71 14.14 -1.23
N ASP A 407 -24.74 13.24 -1.03
CA ASP A 407 -24.14 12.43 -2.08
C ASP A 407 -24.11 10.95 -1.70
N ILE A 408 -25.29 10.41 -1.41
CA ILE A 408 -25.53 9.07 -0.83
C ILE A 408 -24.78 7.91 -1.50
N ASP A 409 -24.54 7.97 -2.81
CA ASP A 409 -23.91 6.88 -3.54
C ASP A 409 -22.37 6.92 -3.53
N ILE A 410 -21.75 8.07 -3.25
CA ILE A 410 -20.27 8.20 -3.31
C ILE A 410 -19.59 7.77 -2.02
N PHE A 411 -20.26 7.87 -0.88
CA PHE A 411 -19.73 7.50 0.42
C PHE A 411 -20.33 6.17 0.88
N ASN A 412 -19.49 5.19 1.22
CA ASN A 412 -19.98 3.89 1.72
C ASN A 412 -19.22 3.34 2.94
N LYS A 413 -18.10 3.95 3.33
CA LYS A 413 -17.28 3.51 4.46
C LYS A 413 -16.83 4.71 5.28
N LEU A 414 -16.88 4.56 6.60
CA LEU A 414 -16.24 5.46 7.57
C LEU A 414 -15.28 4.64 8.43
N ILE A 415 -13.99 4.95 8.28
CA ILE A 415 -12.88 4.31 8.99
C ILE A 415 -12.55 5.13 10.24
N ILE A 416 -12.60 4.48 11.40
CA ILE A 416 -12.23 5.05 12.69
C ILE A 416 -10.80 4.57 13.00
N ALA A 417 -9.82 5.45 12.84
CA ALA A 417 -8.43 5.18 13.25
C ALA A 417 -8.30 5.14 14.78
N GLU A 418 -7.34 4.37 15.29
CA GLU A 418 -7.12 4.17 16.73
C GLU A 418 -8.38 3.72 17.50
N THR A 419 -9.13 2.76 16.94
CA THR A 419 -10.33 2.25 17.61
C THR A 419 -9.98 1.27 18.72
N SER A 420 -10.13 1.69 19.98
CA SER A 420 -9.91 0.85 21.16
C SER A 420 -11.16 0.62 22.03
N SER A 421 -12.28 1.28 21.72
CA SER A 421 -13.51 1.19 22.53
C SER A 421 -14.77 1.33 21.69
N ILE A 422 -15.84 0.65 22.09
CA ILE A 422 -17.20 0.84 21.53
C ILE A 422 -17.66 2.31 21.59
N VAL A 423 -17.19 3.08 22.56
CA VAL A 423 -17.55 4.50 22.71
C VAL A 423 -17.20 5.29 21.46
N HIS A 424 -16.09 4.96 20.78
CA HIS A 424 -15.69 5.62 19.54
C HIS A 424 -16.69 5.37 18.41
N VAL A 425 -17.22 4.14 18.34
CA VAL A 425 -18.24 3.75 17.34
C VAL A 425 -19.57 4.43 17.64
N LEU A 426 -20.03 4.42 18.90
CA LEU A 426 -21.27 5.08 19.29
C LEU A 426 -21.19 6.61 19.14
N ALA A 427 -20.04 7.22 19.45
CA ALA A 427 -19.81 8.64 19.19
C ALA A 427 -19.90 8.94 17.69
N THR A 428 -19.32 8.10 16.84
CA THR A 428 -19.44 8.21 15.38
C THR A 428 -20.89 8.10 14.92
N PHE A 429 -21.66 7.17 15.46
CA PHE A 429 -23.10 7.06 15.19
C PHE A 429 -23.86 8.32 15.57
N LEU A 430 -23.56 8.90 16.73
CA LEU A 430 -24.21 10.12 17.18
C LEU A 430 -23.86 11.30 16.27
N LEU A 431 -22.60 11.44 15.86
CA LEU A 431 -22.18 12.48 14.90
C LEU A 431 -22.81 12.28 13.52
N LEU A 432 -22.98 11.03 13.05
CA LEU A 432 -23.67 10.73 11.79
C LEU A 432 -25.14 11.13 11.88
N LYS A 433 -25.86 10.77 12.95
CA LYS A 433 -27.25 11.23 13.17
C LYS A 433 -27.33 12.75 13.29
N ALA A 434 -26.46 13.37 14.07
CA ALA A 434 -26.37 14.81 14.25
C ALA A 434 -26.04 15.56 12.96
N SER A 435 -25.38 14.94 11.98
CA SER A 435 -25.13 15.54 10.66
C SER A 435 -26.27 15.29 9.66
N GLY A 436 -27.31 14.55 10.08
CA GLY A 436 -28.50 14.23 9.29
C GLY A 436 -28.38 12.95 8.46
N ASN A 437 -27.49 12.03 8.83
CA ASN A 437 -27.34 10.72 8.19
C ASN A 437 -28.10 9.63 8.98
N SER A 438 -28.64 8.63 8.27
CA SER A 438 -29.28 7.47 8.89
C SER A 438 -28.27 6.49 9.50
N VAL A 439 -28.60 5.97 10.68
CA VAL A 439 -27.80 4.98 11.42
C VAL A 439 -28.73 3.96 12.04
N ALA A 440 -28.45 2.67 11.83
CA ALA A 440 -29.26 1.57 12.35
C ALA A 440 -30.73 1.62 11.89
N GLU A 441 -30.90 2.05 10.65
CA GLU A 441 -32.16 2.22 9.91
C GLU A 441 -32.01 1.66 8.49
N LYS A 442 -33.12 1.46 7.77
CA LYS A 442 -33.12 0.87 6.42
C LYS A 442 -32.34 1.71 5.41
N GLU A 443 -32.33 3.02 5.61
CA GLU A 443 -31.67 4.02 4.78
C GLU A 443 -30.16 4.16 5.10
N THR A 444 -29.61 3.33 6.02
CA THR A 444 -28.19 3.36 6.38
C THR A 444 -27.30 2.91 5.22
N ILE A 445 -26.39 3.78 4.79
CA ILE A 445 -25.49 3.56 3.65
C ILE A 445 -24.02 3.31 4.04
N ILE A 446 -23.59 3.81 5.20
CA ILE A 446 -22.20 3.79 5.63
C ILE A 446 -21.91 2.53 6.45
N ASP A 447 -20.91 1.76 6.02
CA ASP A 447 -20.27 0.73 6.81
C ASP A 447 -19.25 1.36 7.78
N ILE A 448 -19.34 1.05 9.08
CA ILE A 448 -18.32 1.45 10.05
C ILE A 448 -17.17 0.46 10.06
N VAL A 449 -15.96 0.97 9.86
CA VAL A 449 -14.72 0.20 9.82
C VAL A 449 -13.86 0.56 11.04
N THR A 450 -13.56 -0.42 11.88
CA THR A 450 -12.64 -0.25 13.02
C THR A 450 -11.21 -0.54 12.56
N LEU A 451 -10.26 0.35 12.87
CA LEU A 451 -8.84 0.19 12.52
C LEU A 451 -7.98 -0.10 13.76
N SER A 452 -7.31 -1.26 13.77
CA SER A 452 -6.29 -1.64 14.76
C SER A 452 -4.89 -1.30 14.26
N GLU A 453 -4.08 -0.60 15.07
CA GLU A 453 -2.77 -0.06 14.64
C GLU A 453 -1.58 -0.50 15.51
N SER A 454 -1.82 -1.13 16.66
CA SER A 454 -0.81 -1.75 17.52
C SER A 454 -1.04 -3.26 17.69
N VAL A 455 -0.02 -4.01 18.14
CA VAL A 455 -0.21 -5.42 18.53
C VAL A 455 -1.17 -5.55 19.71
N LYS A 456 -1.17 -4.58 20.63
CA LYS A 456 -2.13 -4.55 21.75
C LYS A 456 -3.57 -4.46 21.22
N ASP A 457 -3.84 -3.59 20.26
CA ASP A 457 -5.16 -3.46 19.64
C ASP A 457 -5.59 -4.77 18.98
N LEU A 458 -4.65 -5.47 18.32
CA LEU A 458 -4.91 -6.75 17.66
C LEU A 458 -5.25 -7.88 18.66
N GLU A 459 -4.62 -7.87 19.84
CA GLU A 459 -4.91 -8.82 20.91
C GLU A 459 -6.28 -8.55 21.57
N GLU A 460 -6.67 -7.29 21.68
CA GLU A 460 -7.96 -6.84 22.23
C GLU A 460 -9.12 -6.90 21.20
N LEU A 461 -8.82 -6.97 19.89
CA LEU A 461 -9.81 -6.91 18.82
C LEU A 461 -10.97 -7.92 18.96
N PRO A 462 -10.76 -9.22 19.31
CA PRO A 462 -11.87 -10.16 19.52
C PRO A 462 -12.84 -9.73 20.62
N TYR A 463 -12.33 -9.10 21.69
CA TYR A 463 -13.15 -8.58 22.76
C TYR A 463 -13.96 -7.36 22.29
N LEU A 464 -13.32 -6.40 21.61
CA LEU A 464 -13.98 -5.22 21.05
C LEU A 464 -15.12 -5.60 20.08
N ILE A 465 -14.88 -6.56 19.18
CA ILE A 465 -15.91 -7.02 18.24
C ILE A 465 -17.08 -7.70 18.96
N THR A 466 -16.80 -8.46 20.02
CA THR A 466 -17.86 -9.05 20.85
C THR A 466 -18.69 -7.96 21.52
N GLU A 467 -18.04 -6.96 22.12
CA GLU A 467 -18.75 -5.83 22.76
C GLU A 467 -19.61 -5.06 21.75
N LEU A 468 -19.08 -4.82 20.55
CA LEU A 468 -19.80 -4.16 19.47
C LEU A 468 -21.05 -4.95 19.04
N ILE A 469 -20.95 -6.25 18.79
CA ILE A 469 -22.10 -7.05 18.34
C ILE A 469 -23.14 -7.25 19.45
N ASP A 470 -22.69 -7.28 20.72
CA ASP A 470 -23.59 -7.40 21.86
C ASP A 470 -24.42 -6.12 22.08
N ASP A 471 -23.91 -4.96 21.68
CA ASP A 471 -24.64 -3.68 21.68
C ASP A 471 -25.81 -3.68 20.69
N SER A 472 -26.99 -3.28 21.16
CA SER A 472 -28.22 -3.35 20.35
C SER A 472 -28.25 -2.36 19.19
N ILE A 473 -27.63 -1.19 19.33
CA ILE A 473 -27.60 -0.17 18.27
C ILE A 473 -26.66 -0.63 17.16
N TYR A 474 -25.44 -1.06 17.52
CA TYR A 474 -24.48 -1.57 16.54
C TYR A 474 -24.95 -2.87 15.88
N ARG A 475 -25.58 -3.79 16.63
CA ARG A 475 -26.20 -4.98 16.04
C ARG A 475 -27.30 -4.63 15.04
N LYS A 476 -28.16 -3.67 15.35
CA LYS A 476 -29.19 -3.18 14.42
C LYS A 476 -28.57 -2.53 13.19
N HIS A 477 -27.45 -1.82 13.34
CA HIS A 477 -26.67 -1.33 12.21
C HIS A 477 -26.15 -2.48 11.32
N LEU A 478 -25.54 -3.51 11.92
CA LEU A 478 -25.09 -4.70 11.19
C LEU A 478 -26.22 -5.46 10.50
N PHE A 479 -27.43 -5.49 11.07
CA PHE A 479 -28.59 -6.09 10.42
C PHE A 479 -28.90 -5.44 9.06
N TYR A 480 -28.84 -4.11 8.97
CA TYR A 480 -29.09 -3.40 7.71
C TYR A 480 -27.90 -3.42 6.74
N ARG A 481 -26.68 -3.46 7.28
CA ARG A 481 -25.46 -3.44 6.48
C ARG A 481 -24.98 -4.81 6.01
N GLU A 482 -25.37 -5.85 6.75
CA GLU A 482 -25.01 -7.27 6.56
C GLU A 482 -23.50 -7.56 6.53
N LYS A 483 -22.66 -6.59 6.92
CA LYS A 483 -21.20 -6.66 6.84
C LYS A 483 -20.54 -6.14 8.11
N LEU A 484 -19.61 -6.92 8.65
CA LEU A 484 -18.62 -6.47 9.61
C LEU A 484 -17.28 -6.29 8.87
N ILE A 485 -16.74 -5.08 8.84
CA ILE A 485 -15.45 -4.79 8.21
C ILE A 485 -14.42 -4.46 9.29
N VAL A 486 -13.40 -5.29 9.43
CA VAL A 486 -12.30 -5.08 10.37
C VAL A 486 -11.03 -4.72 9.62
N MET A 487 -10.45 -3.55 9.91
CA MET A 487 -9.25 -3.06 9.26
C MET A 487 -8.02 -3.22 10.16
N ILE A 488 -6.92 -3.69 9.57
CA ILE A 488 -5.64 -3.85 10.26
C ILE A 488 -4.58 -2.98 9.56
N ALA A 489 -3.96 -2.05 10.30
CA ALA A 489 -2.84 -1.26 9.79
C ALA A 489 -1.55 -2.10 9.78
N LYS A 490 -1.32 -2.77 8.65
CA LYS A 490 -0.18 -3.67 8.45
C LYS A 490 1.18 -2.99 8.70
N SER A 491 1.39 -1.79 8.15
CA SER A 491 2.66 -1.05 8.31
C SER A 491 2.88 -0.51 9.72
N ASP A 492 1.87 0.06 10.37
CA ASP A 492 2.03 0.68 11.69
C ASP A 492 2.29 -0.36 12.79
N THR A 493 1.59 -1.50 12.73
CA THR A 493 1.86 -2.62 13.65
C THR A 493 3.28 -3.18 13.51
N VAL A 494 3.81 -3.26 12.27
CA VAL A 494 5.21 -3.68 12.02
C VAL A 494 6.21 -2.63 12.49
N ARG A 495 6.00 -1.33 12.22
CA ARG A 495 6.88 -0.27 12.74
C ARG A 495 6.94 -0.35 14.27
N ARG A 496 5.78 -0.53 14.92
CA ARG A 496 5.65 -0.49 16.38
C ARG A 496 6.23 -1.73 17.08
N ASN A 497 6.11 -2.90 16.47
CA ASN A 497 6.40 -4.17 17.15
C ASN A 497 7.36 -5.09 16.38
N GLY A 498 7.97 -4.60 15.30
CA GLY A 498 8.83 -5.37 14.41
C GLY A 498 8.04 -6.30 13.49
N ARG A 499 8.75 -6.95 12.57
CA ARG A 499 8.18 -7.86 11.57
C ARG A 499 7.38 -9.03 12.15
N GLY A 500 7.70 -9.45 13.38
CA GLY A 500 6.94 -10.48 14.09
C GLY A 500 5.45 -10.12 14.31
N ALA A 501 5.07 -8.85 14.17
CA ALA A 501 3.67 -8.40 14.22
C ALA A 501 2.79 -9.03 13.13
N GLU A 502 3.35 -9.46 11.99
CA GLU A 502 2.59 -10.08 10.90
C GLU A 502 1.78 -11.29 11.36
N SER A 503 2.35 -12.12 12.23
CA SER A 503 1.62 -13.23 12.85
C SER A 503 0.45 -12.73 13.71
N SER A 504 0.62 -11.69 14.53
CA SER A 504 -0.47 -11.15 15.36
C SER A 504 -1.62 -10.63 14.50
N GLN A 505 -1.33 -10.03 13.36
CA GLN A 505 -2.35 -9.55 12.42
C GLN A 505 -3.19 -10.70 11.85
N GLU A 506 -2.54 -11.82 11.51
CA GLU A 506 -3.24 -13.02 11.01
C GLU A 506 -4.07 -13.68 12.11
N GLN A 507 -3.49 -13.84 13.29
CA GLN A 507 -4.17 -14.45 14.42
C GLN A 507 -5.43 -13.65 14.82
N ALA A 508 -5.34 -12.32 14.87
CA ALA A 508 -6.47 -11.46 15.17
C ALA A 508 -7.60 -11.64 14.16
N LEU A 509 -7.29 -11.54 12.86
CA LEU A 509 -8.28 -11.70 11.80
C LEU A 509 -8.92 -13.10 11.80
N GLY A 510 -8.11 -14.15 11.99
CA GLY A 510 -8.59 -15.53 12.07
C GLY A 510 -9.54 -15.78 13.23
N LYS A 511 -9.23 -15.23 14.42
CA LYS A 511 -10.14 -15.26 15.57
C LYS A 511 -11.47 -14.59 15.23
N ILE A 512 -11.47 -13.40 14.62
CA ILE A 512 -12.70 -12.71 14.22
C ILE A 512 -13.53 -13.55 13.25
N TYR A 513 -12.91 -14.14 12.21
CA TYR A 513 -13.62 -15.03 11.28
C TYR A 513 -14.28 -16.22 11.99
N SER A 514 -13.59 -16.83 12.96
CA SER A 514 -14.11 -18.00 13.69
C SER A 514 -15.35 -17.68 14.55
N MET A 515 -15.56 -16.42 14.92
CA MET A 515 -16.67 -15.99 15.77
C MET A 515 -17.98 -15.80 14.99
N LEU A 516 -17.97 -15.78 13.65
CA LEU A 516 -19.15 -15.50 12.82
C LEU A 516 -20.36 -16.38 13.17
N GLU A 517 -20.13 -17.69 13.29
CA GLU A 517 -21.21 -18.66 13.55
C GLU A 517 -21.77 -18.51 14.96
N GLN A 518 -20.91 -18.18 15.94
CA GLN A 518 -21.34 -17.88 17.30
C GLN A 518 -22.25 -16.65 17.30
N PHE A 519 -21.91 -15.60 16.55
CA PHE A 519 -22.73 -14.40 16.44
C PHE A 519 -24.08 -14.69 15.76
N LYS A 520 -24.09 -15.44 14.65
CA LYS A 520 -25.34 -15.83 13.98
C LYS A 520 -26.24 -16.69 14.86
N SER A 521 -25.66 -17.57 15.67
CA SER A 521 -26.41 -18.40 16.61
C SER A 521 -26.96 -17.59 17.78
N LYS A 522 -26.19 -16.62 18.30
CA LYS A 522 -26.61 -15.76 19.41
C LYS A 522 -27.66 -14.72 18.97
N TYR A 523 -27.54 -14.24 17.73
CA TYR A 523 -28.37 -13.19 17.14
C TYR A 523 -28.88 -13.62 15.76
N PRO A 524 -30.03 -14.33 15.68
CA PRO A 524 -30.57 -14.88 14.43
C PRO A 524 -30.87 -13.83 13.36
N GLU A 525 -31.11 -12.57 13.75
CA GLU A 525 -31.27 -11.44 12.82
C GLU A 525 -30.02 -11.23 11.95
N LEU A 526 -28.82 -11.60 12.45
CA LEU A 526 -27.55 -11.49 11.74
C LEU A 526 -27.25 -12.68 10.80
N LYS A 527 -28.25 -13.51 10.44
CA LYS A 527 -28.04 -14.70 9.58
C LYS A 527 -27.28 -14.42 8.27
N ASN A 528 -27.44 -13.23 7.71
CA ASN A 528 -26.79 -12.79 6.46
C ASN A 528 -25.42 -12.12 6.68
N LEU A 529 -25.01 -11.91 7.94
CA LEU A 529 -23.75 -11.25 8.26
C LEU A 529 -22.57 -11.98 7.61
N ILE A 530 -21.70 -11.19 7.01
CA ILE A 530 -20.37 -11.62 6.57
C ILE A 530 -19.30 -10.79 7.26
N ILE A 531 -18.13 -11.39 7.44
CA ILE A 531 -16.95 -10.70 7.98
C ILE A 531 -15.99 -10.46 6.82
N CYS A 532 -15.58 -9.21 6.64
CA CYS A 532 -14.64 -8.80 5.62
C CYS A 532 -13.35 -8.28 6.27
N GLY A 533 -12.22 -8.88 5.91
CA GLY A 533 -10.91 -8.42 6.37
C GLY A 533 -10.41 -7.30 5.47
N PHE A 534 -10.11 -6.14 6.04
CA PHE A 534 -9.56 -5.00 5.32
C PHE A 534 -8.07 -4.85 5.65
N SER A 535 -7.21 -5.20 4.69
CA SER A 535 -5.77 -5.05 4.83
C SER A 535 -5.35 -3.62 4.50
N GLY A 536 -4.88 -2.89 5.51
CA GLY A 536 -4.21 -1.60 5.31
C GLY A 536 -2.88 -1.74 4.55
N GLY A 537 -2.32 -0.60 4.14
CA GLY A 537 -1.12 -0.56 3.32
C GLY A 537 0.14 -1.14 3.99
N GLY A 538 1.05 -1.63 3.14
CA GLY A 538 2.37 -2.17 3.44
C GLY A 538 2.36 -3.57 4.09
N ALA A 539 1.42 -4.43 3.69
CA ALA A 539 1.56 -5.87 3.92
C ALA A 539 2.86 -6.42 3.31
N ALA A 540 3.44 -7.51 3.85
CA ALA A 540 4.60 -8.18 3.23
C ALA A 540 4.40 -8.47 1.74
N LEU A 541 3.18 -8.90 1.37
CA LEU A 541 2.75 -9.08 -0.02
C LEU A 541 2.81 -7.80 -0.86
N GLN A 542 2.55 -6.64 -0.25
CA GLN A 542 2.67 -5.32 -0.87
C GLN A 542 4.11 -4.80 -0.94
N ARG A 543 5.05 -5.50 -0.32
CA ARG A 543 6.47 -5.16 -0.27
C ARG A 543 7.32 -6.27 -0.92
N GLY A 544 6.79 -6.99 -1.90
CA GLY A 544 7.57 -8.01 -2.62
C GLY A 544 7.75 -9.36 -1.96
N GLY A 545 7.19 -9.58 -0.76
CA GLY A 545 7.15 -10.91 -0.14
C GLY A 545 6.29 -11.90 -0.91
N GLY A 546 5.29 -11.41 -1.65
CA GLY A 546 4.44 -12.22 -2.53
C GLY A 546 3.58 -11.32 -3.39
N ARG A 547 2.41 -11.81 -3.83
CA ARG A 547 1.52 -11.05 -4.72
C ARG A 547 0.44 -10.33 -3.92
N VAL A 548 0.24 -9.05 -4.20
CA VAL A 548 -0.83 -8.25 -3.57
C VAL A 548 -2.21 -8.88 -3.79
N THR A 549 -2.42 -9.52 -4.94
CA THR A 549 -3.69 -10.14 -5.27
C THR A 549 -4.00 -11.40 -4.44
N GLU A 550 -3.00 -12.01 -3.80
CA GLU A 550 -3.17 -13.19 -2.95
C GLU A 550 -3.62 -12.89 -1.52
N VAL A 551 -3.85 -11.63 -1.15
CA VAL A 551 -4.32 -11.30 0.21
C VAL A 551 -5.62 -12.04 0.54
N ALA A 552 -6.54 -12.16 -0.42
CA ALA A 552 -7.76 -12.94 -0.23
C ALA A 552 -7.47 -14.42 0.05
N HIS A 553 -6.51 -15.01 -0.66
CA HIS A 553 -6.07 -16.37 -0.43
C HIS A 553 -5.47 -16.55 0.97
N ASN A 554 -4.65 -15.60 1.44
CA ASN A 554 -4.11 -15.62 2.81
C ASN A 554 -5.22 -15.51 3.85
N ASN A 555 -6.20 -14.63 3.65
CA ASN A 555 -7.36 -14.52 4.53
C ASN A 555 -8.17 -15.83 4.58
N GLY A 556 -8.36 -16.49 3.44
CA GLY A 556 -8.99 -17.82 3.38
C GLY A 556 -8.20 -18.89 4.13
N ARG A 557 -6.86 -18.93 3.99
CA ARG A 557 -5.99 -19.86 4.75
C ARG A 557 -6.10 -19.62 6.25
N THR A 558 -6.02 -18.35 6.66
CA THR A 558 -6.17 -17.93 8.06
C THR A 558 -7.54 -18.32 8.61
N ALA A 559 -8.63 -18.05 7.89
CA ALA A 559 -9.98 -18.43 8.28
C ALA A 559 -10.09 -19.94 8.54
N ARG A 560 -9.55 -20.78 7.66
CA ARG A 560 -9.54 -22.25 7.83
C ARG A 560 -8.70 -22.72 9.00
N PHE A 561 -7.52 -22.14 9.20
CA PHE A 561 -6.65 -22.47 10.34
C PHE A 561 -7.36 -22.24 11.68
N TYR A 562 -8.22 -21.21 11.74
CA TYR A 562 -9.07 -20.88 12.89
C TYR A 562 -10.47 -21.53 12.84
N HIS A 563 -10.70 -22.50 11.95
CA HIS A 563 -11.96 -23.24 11.82
C HIS A 563 -13.19 -22.36 11.53
N ALA A 564 -13.00 -21.19 10.91
CA ALA A 564 -14.10 -20.39 10.42
C ALA A 564 -14.81 -21.14 9.28
N LYS A 565 -16.15 -21.13 9.31
CA LYS A 565 -16.96 -21.82 8.29
C LYS A 565 -17.15 -21.02 7.00
N SER A 566 -16.80 -19.73 7.01
CA SER A 566 -17.15 -18.80 5.94
C SER A 566 -16.37 -17.48 6.10
N LEU A 567 -16.23 -16.72 5.02
CA LEU A 567 -15.67 -15.36 5.03
C LEU A 567 -16.30 -14.50 3.93
N GLY A 568 -16.31 -13.19 4.09
CA GLY A 568 -16.63 -12.23 3.03
C GLY A 568 -15.40 -11.89 2.16
N PRO A 569 -15.59 -11.10 1.08
CA PRO A 569 -14.48 -10.64 0.25
C PRO A 569 -13.50 -9.80 1.06
N SER A 570 -12.22 -9.90 0.69
CA SER A 570 -11.14 -9.12 1.29
C SER A 570 -11.06 -7.74 0.66
N LEU A 571 -10.83 -6.73 1.49
CA LEU A 571 -10.63 -5.34 1.08
C LEU A 571 -9.15 -4.99 1.19
N LEU A 572 -8.64 -4.16 0.27
CA LEU A 572 -7.23 -3.81 0.18
C LEU A 572 -7.01 -2.30 0.09
N THR A 573 -6.06 -1.78 0.85
CA THR A 573 -5.48 -0.47 0.57
C THR A 573 -4.36 -0.64 -0.45
N ILE A 574 -4.50 -0.06 -1.65
CA ILE A 574 -3.42 0.00 -2.65
C ILE A 574 -2.64 1.29 -2.45
N GLN A 575 -1.38 1.17 -2.05
CA GLN A 575 -0.52 2.31 -1.77
C GLN A 575 -0.16 3.05 -3.06
N GLY A 576 0.06 4.37 -2.96
CA GLY A 576 0.23 5.22 -4.14
C GLY A 576 1.32 4.77 -5.12
N HIS A 577 2.47 4.28 -4.61
CA HIS A 577 3.51 3.69 -5.46
C HIS A 577 3.01 2.50 -6.28
N GLN A 578 2.18 1.66 -5.66
CA GLN A 578 1.67 0.44 -6.26
C GLN A 578 0.55 0.71 -7.27
N MET A 579 -0.11 1.87 -7.20
CA MET A 579 -1.21 2.20 -8.11
C MET A 579 -0.76 2.12 -9.56
N GLN A 580 0.35 2.79 -9.89
CA GLN A 580 0.91 2.73 -11.24
C GLN A 580 1.39 1.32 -11.56
N ILE A 581 2.07 0.64 -10.64
CA ILE A 581 2.57 -0.73 -10.82
C ILE A 581 1.46 -1.74 -11.12
N LEU A 582 0.30 -1.63 -10.47
CA LEU A 582 -0.78 -2.62 -10.58
C LEU A 582 -1.82 -2.25 -11.64
N PHE A 583 -1.97 -0.97 -11.98
CA PHE A 583 -3.07 -0.50 -12.82
C PHE A 583 -2.65 0.34 -14.05
N SER A 584 -1.36 0.54 -14.33
CA SER A 584 -0.90 1.31 -15.51
C SER A 584 0.28 0.67 -16.25
N PRO A 585 0.14 -0.01 -17.38
CA PRO A 585 -0.92 0.23 -18.37
C PRO A 585 -2.08 -0.78 -18.28
N SER A 586 -3.00 -0.68 -19.23
CA SER A 586 -4.24 -1.46 -19.30
C SER A 586 -4.00 -2.98 -19.34
N SER A 587 -2.94 -3.45 -20.00
CA SER A 587 -2.60 -4.89 -19.99
C SER A 587 -2.33 -5.41 -18.58
N ILE A 588 -1.59 -4.64 -17.78
CA ILE A 588 -1.29 -4.98 -16.39
C ILE A 588 -2.52 -4.82 -15.49
N ALA A 589 -3.29 -3.75 -15.70
CA ALA A 589 -4.56 -3.55 -14.99
C ALA A 589 -5.53 -4.72 -15.18
N LEU A 590 -5.62 -5.29 -16.38
CA LEU A 590 -6.55 -6.39 -16.72
C LEU A 590 -6.33 -7.58 -15.80
N HIS A 591 -5.09 -8.03 -15.72
CA HIS A 591 -4.73 -9.19 -14.93
C HIS A 591 -4.77 -8.92 -13.43
N THR A 592 -4.39 -7.72 -12.97
CA THR A 592 -4.57 -7.35 -11.55
C THR A 592 -6.04 -7.45 -11.16
N LEU A 593 -6.92 -6.83 -11.94
CA LEU A 593 -8.36 -6.82 -11.66
C LEU A 593 -8.94 -8.23 -11.72
N GLN A 594 -8.62 -9.02 -12.76
CA GLN A 594 -9.04 -10.42 -12.86
C GLN A 594 -8.57 -11.24 -11.66
N SER A 595 -7.30 -11.15 -11.28
CA SER A 595 -6.72 -11.90 -10.17
C SER A 595 -7.36 -11.51 -8.85
N LEU A 596 -7.62 -10.22 -8.59
CA LEU A 596 -8.32 -9.79 -7.37
C LEU A 596 -9.73 -10.41 -7.26
N VAL A 597 -10.49 -10.45 -8.35
CA VAL A 597 -11.82 -11.07 -8.38
C VAL A 597 -11.73 -12.59 -8.19
N ALA A 598 -10.85 -13.24 -8.94
CA ALA A 598 -10.68 -14.70 -8.93
C ALA A 598 -10.18 -15.19 -7.56
N GLN A 599 -9.25 -14.47 -6.93
CA GLN A 599 -8.71 -14.81 -5.61
C GLN A 599 -9.76 -14.69 -4.50
N ASN A 600 -10.61 -13.66 -4.52
CA ASN A 600 -11.73 -13.55 -3.57
C ASN A 600 -12.76 -14.68 -3.75
N LEU A 601 -13.12 -14.97 -5.00
CA LEU A 601 -14.03 -16.08 -5.31
C LEU A 601 -13.46 -17.42 -4.84
N HIS A 602 -12.18 -17.69 -5.14
CA HIS A 602 -11.51 -18.91 -4.75
C HIS A 602 -11.34 -19.04 -3.24
N ALA A 603 -11.01 -17.95 -2.55
CA ALA A 603 -10.86 -17.94 -1.09
C ALA A 603 -12.17 -18.33 -0.39
N ARG A 604 -13.32 -17.83 -0.88
CA ARG A 604 -14.64 -18.23 -0.38
C ARG A 604 -14.89 -19.72 -0.61
N ALA A 605 -14.76 -20.17 -1.86
CA ALA A 605 -15.04 -21.55 -2.24
C ALA A 605 -14.15 -22.57 -1.49
N GLN A 606 -12.90 -22.20 -1.19
CA GLN A 606 -11.98 -23.05 -0.42
C GLN A 606 -12.21 -23.04 1.07
N THR A 607 -12.92 -22.04 1.61
CA THR A 607 -13.13 -21.93 3.06
C THR A 607 -14.47 -22.49 3.48
N GLU A 608 -15.51 -22.28 2.69
CA GLU A 608 -16.85 -22.73 3.05
C GLU A 608 -16.96 -24.26 3.12
N LEU A 609 -17.61 -24.74 4.19
CA LEU A 609 -17.86 -26.16 4.43
C LEU A 609 -19.22 -26.59 3.88
N LYS A 610 -19.24 -27.74 3.23
CA LYS A 610 -20.43 -28.53 2.91
C LYS A 610 -21.07 -29.06 4.21
N PRO A 611 -22.34 -29.51 4.18
CA PRO A 611 -22.99 -30.13 5.34
C PRO A 611 -22.27 -31.37 5.90
N ASN A 612 -21.48 -32.06 5.06
CA ASN A 612 -20.66 -33.21 5.47
C ASN A 612 -19.34 -32.82 6.16
N GLY A 613 -19.05 -31.52 6.32
CA GLY A 613 -17.83 -31.01 6.95
C GLY A 613 -16.61 -30.90 6.03
N GLU A 614 -16.73 -31.22 4.74
CA GLU A 614 -15.67 -31.01 3.75
C GLU A 614 -15.77 -29.62 3.10
N HIS A 615 -14.67 -29.07 2.59
CA HIS A 615 -14.72 -27.82 1.84
C HIS A 615 -15.40 -27.99 0.47
N TYR A 616 -16.07 -26.94 -0.02
CA TYR A 616 -16.63 -26.95 -1.38
C TYR A 616 -15.57 -27.11 -2.45
N VAL A 617 -14.46 -26.40 -2.30
CA VAL A 617 -13.22 -26.62 -3.07
C VAL A 617 -12.12 -27.00 -2.08
N LEU A 618 -11.42 -28.10 -2.34
CA LEU A 618 -10.40 -28.63 -1.45
C LEU A 618 -9.25 -27.62 -1.36
N PRO A 619 -8.91 -27.17 -0.14
CA PRO A 619 -7.74 -26.34 0.04
C PRO A 619 -6.49 -27.16 -0.23
N ARG A 620 -5.45 -26.47 -0.70
CA ARG A 620 -4.10 -27.05 -0.75
C ARG A 620 -3.69 -27.52 0.65
N ARG A 621 -3.24 -28.78 0.74
CA ARG A 621 -2.67 -29.36 1.96
C ARG A 621 -1.15 -29.25 1.94
N ALA A 622 -0.54 -29.25 3.13
CA ALA A 622 0.91 -29.45 3.24
C ALA A 622 1.33 -30.80 2.59
N PRO A 623 2.60 -30.93 2.14
CA PRO A 623 3.10 -32.20 1.62
C PRO A 623 2.94 -33.35 2.63
N LYS A 624 2.80 -34.57 2.13
CA LYS A 624 2.62 -35.76 2.99
C LYS A 624 3.80 -35.88 3.97
N GLY A 625 3.49 -36.10 5.24
CA GLY A 625 4.48 -36.21 6.33
C GLY A 625 4.72 -34.90 7.10
N TYR A 626 4.19 -33.78 6.62
CA TYR A 626 4.26 -32.50 7.34
C TYR A 626 2.97 -32.19 8.08
N ASP A 627 3.09 -31.77 9.34
CA ASP A 627 1.98 -31.23 10.12
C ASP A 627 1.88 -29.71 9.91
N GLU A 628 0.91 -29.30 9.09
CA GLU A 628 0.70 -27.90 8.73
C GLU A 628 0.42 -27.03 9.96
N ARG A 629 -0.40 -27.52 10.88
CA ARG A 629 -0.82 -26.75 12.06
C ARG A 629 0.37 -26.54 12.99
N LYS A 630 1.08 -27.62 13.33
CA LYS A 630 2.28 -27.59 14.18
C LYS A 630 3.32 -26.60 13.63
N ASN A 631 3.56 -26.63 12.32
CA ASN A 631 4.58 -25.78 11.71
C ASN A 631 4.16 -24.31 11.56
N ILE A 632 2.87 -24.03 11.37
CA ILE A 632 2.34 -22.65 11.48
C ILE A 632 2.47 -22.13 12.92
N GLU A 633 2.17 -22.95 13.93
CA GLU A 633 2.34 -22.57 15.34
C GLU A 633 3.81 -22.31 15.70
N LYS A 634 4.76 -23.08 15.15
CA LYS A 634 6.20 -22.78 15.25
C LYS A 634 6.53 -21.40 14.68
N PHE A 635 5.98 -21.05 13.51
CA PHE A 635 6.17 -19.72 12.93
C PHE A 635 5.60 -18.61 13.82
N HIS A 636 4.39 -18.79 14.36
CA HIS A 636 3.81 -17.84 15.31
C HIS A 636 4.68 -17.65 16.56
N LYS A 637 5.26 -18.73 17.09
CA LYS A 637 6.19 -18.68 18.22
C LYS A 637 7.49 -17.93 17.86
N ALA A 638 8.07 -18.21 16.70
CA ALA A 638 9.24 -17.49 16.21
C ALA A 638 8.94 -15.99 16.08
N CYS A 639 7.79 -15.62 15.50
CA CYS A 639 7.36 -14.23 15.40
C CYS A 639 7.13 -13.56 16.75
N GLN A 640 6.63 -14.28 17.77
CA GLN A 640 6.50 -13.72 19.12
C GLN A 640 7.87 -13.35 19.71
N ILE A 641 8.88 -14.21 19.51
CA ILE A 641 10.27 -13.95 19.94
C ILE A 641 10.87 -12.78 19.15
N MET A 642 10.60 -12.69 17.84
CA MET A 642 11.00 -11.53 17.03
C MET A 642 10.44 -10.22 17.61
N ARG A 643 9.16 -10.18 18.00
CA ARG A 643 8.57 -8.97 18.61
C ARG A 643 9.26 -8.57 19.91
N GLN A 644 9.55 -9.55 20.78
CA GLN A 644 10.25 -9.29 22.05
C GLN A 644 11.69 -8.79 21.81
N ALA A 645 12.43 -9.42 20.89
CA ALA A 645 13.77 -8.98 20.54
C ALA A 645 13.76 -7.59 19.88
N TYR A 646 12.80 -7.32 18.99
CA TYR A 646 12.63 -6.00 18.39
C TYR A 646 12.37 -4.93 19.45
N PHE A 647 11.49 -5.20 20.42
CA PHE A 647 11.24 -4.29 21.55
C PHE A 647 12.52 -4.01 22.36
N ASN A 648 13.37 -5.02 22.58
CA ASN A 648 14.64 -4.83 23.27
C ASN A 648 15.64 -3.95 22.49
N TYR A 649 15.65 -4.04 21.16
CA TYR A 649 16.50 -3.20 20.33
C TYR A 649 15.91 -1.80 20.14
N MET A 650 14.63 -1.69 19.83
CA MET A 650 14.03 -0.46 19.32
C MET A 650 13.26 0.33 20.37
N GLY A 651 12.83 -0.32 21.46
CA GLY A 651 12.11 0.34 22.54
C GLY A 651 10.59 0.27 22.50
N ASN A 652 9.95 0.89 23.49
CA ASN A 652 8.50 1.10 23.51
C ASN A 652 8.15 2.35 22.68
N LEU A 653 7.06 2.27 21.92
CA LEU A 653 6.64 3.32 20.99
C LEU A 653 5.35 4.03 21.38
N ASP A 654 4.67 3.54 22.42
CA ASP A 654 3.40 4.09 22.86
C ASP A 654 3.53 5.04 24.08
N ASP A 655 4.75 5.31 24.57
CA ASP A 655 4.95 6.16 25.75
C ASP A 655 5.98 7.27 25.50
N SER A 656 5.50 8.47 25.18
CA SER A 656 6.34 9.66 25.01
C SER A 656 7.08 10.09 26.28
N ASN A 657 6.70 9.54 27.45
CA ASN A 657 7.30 9.87 28.74
C ASN A 657 8.36 8.86 29.19
N ASP A 658 8.52 7.73 28.49
CA ASP A 658 9.41 6.68 28.94
C ASP A 658 10.86 6.99 28.53
N LYS A 659 11.60 7.60 29.46
CA LYS A 659 13.03 7.93 29.31
C LYS A 659 13.93 6.68 29.30
N HIS A 660 13.38 5.46 29.35
CA HIS A 660 14.13 4.22 29.60
C HIS A 660 13.96 3.13 28.53
N SER A 661 13.38 3.41 27.36
CA SER A 661 13.02 2.33 26.43
C SER A 661 13.47 2.54 24.99
N ALA A 662 14.78 2.52 24.69
CA ALA A 662 15.33 2.22 23.35
C ALA A 662 16.84 1.93 23.43
N ASN A 663 17.39 1.10 22.53
CA ASN A 663 18.84 1.04 22.32
C ASN A 663 19.30 2.39 21.76
N GLU A 664 19.98 3.19 22.59
CA GLU A 664 20.45 4.51 22.20
C GLU A 664 21.39 4.49 20.99
N SER A 665 22.08 3.37 20.76
CA SER A 665 23.04 3.24 19.66
C SER A 665 22.35 3.38 18.30
N PHE A 666 21.16 2.81 18.13
CA PHE A 666 20.38 2.97 16.89
C PHE A 666 19.89 4.40 16.69
N ASN A 667 19.42 5.06 17.75
CA ASN A 667 19.01 6.47 17.66
C ASN A 667 20.20 7.39 17.32
N LYS A 668 21.38 7.13 17.89
CA LYS A 668 22.63 7.85 17.58
C LYS A 668 23.09 7.61 16.14
N LEU A 669 23.09 6.36 15.68
CA LEU A 669 23.47 6.02 14.32
C LEU A 669 22.56 6.69 13.29
N PHE A 670 21.24 6.59 13.48
CA PHE A 670 20.25 7.12 12.54
C PHE A 670 20.10 8.64 12.61
N THR A 671 20.73 9.35 13.54
CA THR A 671 20.81 10.83 13.50
C THR A 671 21.48 11.32 12.21
N ASN A 672 22.43 10.55 11.68
CA ASN A 672 23.17 10.86 10.46
C ASN A 672 22.52 10.31 9.18
N ALA A 673 21.35 9.68 9.28
CA ALA A 673 20.63 9.14 8.13
C ALA A 673 20.12 10.27 7.20
N PRO A 674 19.69 9.96 5.95
CA PRO A 674 19.30 10.97 4.94
C PRO A 674 17.92 11.58 5.21
N TRP A 675 17.72 12.15 6.40
CA TRP A 675 16.47 12.77 6.84
C TRP A 675 15.98 13.87 5.93
N ILE A 676 16.88 14.76 5.51
CA ILE A 676 16.53 15.91 4.68
C ILE A 676 15.93 15.46 3.35
N SER A 677 16.56 14.51 2.65
CA SER A 677 16.04 13.95 1.40
C SER A 677 14.68 13.30 1.59
N VAL A 678 14.47 12.56 2.70
CA VAL A 678 13.17 11.92 2.99
C VAL A 678 12.08 12.95 3.30
N ILE A 679 12.41 14.04 3.99
CA ILE A 679 11.47 15.12 4.31
C ILE A 679 11.09 15.88 3.03
N LEU A 680 12.09 16.29 2.24
CA LEU A 680 11.89 17.07 1.02
C LEU A 680 11.27 16.26 -0.12
N GLY A 681 11.63 14.97 -0.23
CA GLY A 681 11.09 14.04 -1.24
C GLY A 681 9.62 13.69 -1.02
N ASN A 682 9.02 14.04 0.13
CA ASN A 682 7.60 13.85 0.35
C ASN A 682 6.78 15.03 -0.19
N LEU A 683 6.32 14.92 -1.44
CA LEU A 683 5.45 15.93 -2.07
C LEU A 683 3.97 15.76 -1.74
N SER A 684 3.58 14.86 -0.83
CA SER A 684 2.17 14.67 -0.48
C SER A 684 1.58 15.93 0.15
N SER A 685 0.27 16.12 -0.05
CA SER A 685 -0.52 17.21 0.54
C SER A 685 -0.58 17.19 2.06
N ARG A 686 -0.24 16.04 2.67
CA ARG A 686 -0.22 15.88 4.12
C ARG A 686 0.89 16.74 4.75
N PRO A 687 0.60 17.44 5.87
CA PRO A 687 1.64 18.12 6.63
C PRO A 687 2.60 17.10 7.24
N SER A 688 3.89 17.43 7.33
CA SER A 688 4.84 16.62 8.09
C SER A 688 4.60 16.85 9.58
N LYS A 689 4.59 15.79 10.42
CA LYS A 689 4.43 15.89 11.89
C LYS A 689 5.42 16.86 12.57
N ARG A 690 6.55 17.19 11.93
CA ARG A 690 7.60 18.09 12.45
C ARG A 690 7.73 19.42 11.68
N GLY A 691 6.63 19.96 11.14
CA GLY A 691 6.65 21.32 10.56
C GLY A 691 7.56 21.53 9.33
N GLY A 692 8.13 20.47 8.75
CA GLY A 692 8.85 20.51 7.48
C GLY A 692 7.93 20.88 6.32
N HIS A 693 7.92 22.17 5.98
CA HIS A 693 7.36 22.66 4.75
C HIS A 693 8.18 22.08 3.59
N GLY A 694 7.61 21.16 2.81
CA GLY A 694 8.16 20.73 1.52
C GLY A 694 8.00 21.82 0.47
N THR A 695 8.47 23.02 0.80
CA THR A 695 8.36 24.23 -0.02
C THR A 695 9.73 24.54 -0.57
N ILE A 696 9.81 24.62 -1.90
CA ILE A 696 11.02 24.96 -2.66
C ILE A 696 11.59 26.34 -2.26
N ASP A 697 10.76 27.20 -1.66
CA ASP A 697 11.06 28.61 -1.42
C ASP A 697 11.35 28.94 0.06
N GLN A 698 12.36 28.29 0.66
CA GLN A 698 12.84 28.71 1.97
C GLN A 698 14.35 28.58 2.11
N ASN A 699 14.98 29.70 2.47
CA ASN A 699 16.30 29.81 3.08
C ASN A 699 16.29 29.15 4.49
N ILE A 700 16.05 27.84 4.55
CA ILE A 700 16.00 27.05 5.78
C ILE A 700 17.34 26.36 6.01
N THR A 701 17.81 26.35 7.26
CA THR A 701 19.02 25.64 7.62
C THR A 701 18.77 24.14 7.72
N VAL A 702 19.79 23.33 7.41
CA VAL A 702 19.76 21.87 7.60
C VAL A 702 19.32 21.51 9.04
N ARG A 703 19.83 22.23 10.04
CA ARG A 703 19.48 22.05 11.45
C ARG A 703 17.99 22.20 11.71
N ASN A 704 17.36 23.24 11.15
CA ASN A 704 15.94 23.51 11.37
C ASN A 704 15.06 22.44 10.71
N LEU A 705 15.46 21.93 9.55
CA LEU A 705 14.68 20.93 8.81
C LEU A 705 14.84 19.51 9.38
N ARG A 706 16.06 19.09 9.73
CA ARG A 706 16.33 17.77 10.32
C ARG A 706 15.94 17.67 11.79
N GLY A 707 16.16 18.75 12.54
CA GLY A 707 16.30 18.73 13.99
C GLY A 707 17.70 18.27 14.45
N GLU A 708 18.00 18.48 15.74
CA GLU A 708 19.32 18.15 16.30
C GLU A 708 19.52 16.64 16.47
N ASN A 709 18.55 15.96 17.08
CA ASN A 709 18.60 14.53 17.39
C ASN A 709 17.29 13.84 16.94
N PRO A 710 17.06 13.70 15.62
CA PRO A 710 15.85 13.06 15.12
C PRO A 710 15.81 11.59 15.55
N LYS A 711 14.80 11.23 16.35
CA LYS A 711 14.54 9.83 16.68
C LYS A 711 13.82 9.14 15.53
N LEU A 712 14.29 7.94 15.20
CA LEU A 712 13.80 7.19 14.04
C LEU A 712 12.31 6.87 14.17
N LEU A 713 11.90 6.30 15.31
CA LEU A 713 10.57 5.71 15.47
C LEU A 713 9.45 6.69 15.89
N ASP A 714 9.79 7.95 16.20
CA ASP A 714 8.83 9.04 16.41
C ASP A 714 8.02 9.36 15.13
N ASN A 715 8.52 8.94 13.97
CA ASN A 715 7.91 9.19 12.68
C ASN A 715 6.96 8.06 12.24
N ARG A 716 6.13 8.31 11.23
CA ARG A 716 5.21 7.30 10.67
C ARG A 716 5.99 6.14 10.01
N ALA A 717 5.37 4.96 9.93
CA ALA A 717 5.94 3.73 9.37
C ALA A 717 6.70 3.94 8.05
N ILE A 718 6.07 4.64 7.12
CA ILE A 718 6.65 4.88 5.80
C ILE A 718 7.90 5.76 5.82
N THR A 719 7.98 6.73 6.75
CA THR A 719 9.15 7.57 6.91
C THR A 719 10.33 6.74 7.42
N VAL A 720 10.09 5.89 8.42
CA VAL A 720 11.12 5.02 9.02
C VAL A 720 11.66 4.04 7.98
N GLU A 721 10.77 3.42 7.21
CA GLU A 721 11.14 2.54 6.10
C GLU A 721 12.00 3.24 5.07
N ARG A 722 11.58 4.43 4.60
CA ARG A 722 12.34 5.22 3.64
C ARG A 722 13.70 5.63 4.19
N VAL A 723 13.79 6.12 5.43
CA VAL A 723 15.07 6.48 6.05
C VAL A 723 16.01 5.27 6.10
N SER A 724 15.51 4.09 6.50
CA SER A 724 16.33 2.87 6.57
C SER A 724 16.83 2.38 5.21
N ALA A 725 16.01 2.56 4.17
CA ALA A 725 16.29 2.06 2.84
C ALA A 725 17.22 3.03 2.08
N HIS A 726 16.97 4.34 2.18
CA HIS A 726 17.86 5.38 1.65
C HIS A 726 19.21 5.45 2.39
N SER A 727 19.32 4.90 3.61
CA SER A 727 20.60 4.74 4.30
C SER A 727 21.37 3.47 3.88
N GLY A 728 20.85 2.67 2.95
CA GLY A 728 21.47 1.42 2.49
C GLY A 728 21.31 0.24 3.44
N THR A 729 20.54 0.36 4.54
CA THR A 729 20.48 -0.70 5.57
C THR A 729 19.30 -1.64 5.44
N HIS A 730 18.11 -1.15 5.09
CA HIS A 730 16.84 -1.92 5.10
C HIS A 730 16.54 -2.68 6.41
N PHE A 731 17.12 -2.25 7.53
CA PHE A 731 17.23 -3.07 8.75
C PHE A 731 15.88 -3.47 9.36
N LEU A 732 14.83 -2.68 9.16
CA LEU A 732 13.48 -2.97 9.70
C LEU A 732 12.92 -4.32 9.22
N ASN A 733 13.37 -4.82 8.07
CA ASN A 733 12.87 -6.08 7.50
C ASN A 733 13.61 -7.33 8.00
N TYR A 734 14.76 -7.17 8.67
CA TYR A 734 15.55 -8.30 9.16
C TYR A 734 15.98 -8.18 10.63
N LEU A 735 15.89 -7.01 11.26
CA LEU A 735 16.13 -6.87 12.70
C LEU A 735 15.16 -7.75 13.48
N SER A 736 15.65 -8.43 14.51
CA SER A 736 14.99 -9.47 15.33
C SER A 736 14.75 -10.83 14.66
N VAL A 737 14.93 -10.96 13.34
CA VAL A 737 14.65 -12.20 12.61
C VAL A 737 15.60 -13.32 13.06
N TYR A 738 16.85 -12.99 13.38
CA TYR A 738 17.84 -13.96 13.86
C TYR A 738 17.35 -14.67 15.12
N GLU A 739 16.89 -13.92 16.13
CA GLU A 739 16.42 -14.45 17.40
C GLU A 739 15.21 -15.34 17.22
N GLY A 740 14.27 -14.93 16.36
CA GLY A 740 13.09 -15.73 16.03
C GLY A 740 13.45 -17.07 15.37
N LEU A 741 14.28 -17.05 14.34
CA LEU A 741 14.66 -18.27 13.62
C LEU A 741 15.55 -19.18 14.47
N LYS A 742 16.50 -18.62 15.24
CA LYS A 742 17.37 -19.38 16.15
C LYS A 742 16.61 -20.09 17.27
N SER A 743 15.42 -19.62 17.61
CA SER A 743 14.56 -20.28 18.60
C SER A 743 13.94 -21.60 18.11
N ILE A 744 13.96 -21.83 16.79
CA ILE A 744 13.48 -23.04 16.15
C ILE A 744 14.68 -23.96 15.88
N ASN A 745 14.47 -25.27 15.97
CA ASN A 745 15.51 -26.22 15.62
C ASN A 745 15.95 -26.00 14.15
N TYR A 746 17.26 -25.94 13.93
CA TYR A 746 17.85 -25.57 12.65
C TYR A 746 17.37 -26.43 11.48
N ASP A 747 17.19 -27.74 11.72
CA ASP A 747 16.70 -28.68 10.70
C ASP A 747 15.19 -28.62 10.48
N GLU A 748 14.44 -27.96 11.37
CA GLU A 748 13.00 -27.78 11.25
C GLU A 748 12.60 -26.47 10.57
N LEU A 749 13.55 -25.57 10.30
CA LEU A 749 13.29 -24.26 9.69
C LEU A 749 12.57 -24.38 8.34
N HIS A 750 12.97 -25.35 7.52
CA HIS A 750 12.38 -25.54 6.21
C HIS A 750 10.95 -26.10 6.27
N GLU A 751 10.61 -26.90 7.30
CA GLU A 751 9.25 -27.43 7.47
C GLU A 751 8.25 -26.28 7.70
N MET A 752 8.67 -25.30 8.51
CA MET A 752 7.93 -24.07 8.76
C MET A 752 7.66 -23.29 7.47
N TYR A 753 8.69 -23.12 6.63
CA TYR A 753 8.60 -22.46 5.33
C TYR A 753 7.64 -23.19 4.36
N ILE A 754 7.73 -24.51 4.24
CA ILE A 754 6.84 -25.28 3.35
C ILE A 754 5.37 -25.20 3.81
N CYS A 755 5.12 -25.27 5.12
CA CYS A 755 3.76 -25.36 5.65
C CYS A 755 3.05 -24.00 5.71
N SER A 756 3.77 -22.92 6.02
CA SER A 756 3.19 -21.59 6.22
C SER A 756 3.42 -20.69 5.01
N LYS A 757 2.34 -20.31 4.31
CA LYS A 757 2.43 -19.31 3.24
C LYS A 757 2.96 -17.98 3.75
N SER A 758 2.48 -17.54 4.90
CA SER A 758 2.93 -16.33 5.58
C SER A 758 4.42 -16.37 5.90
N CYS A 759 4.93 -17.54 6.32
CA CYS A 759 6.37 -17.74 6.50
C CYS A 759 7.13 -17.59 5.18
N ARG A 760 6.63 -18.16 4.07
CA ARG A 760 7.27 -17.98 2.75
C ARG A 760 7.33 -16.52 2.33
N ASP A 761 6.21 -15.83 2.45
CA ASP A 761 6.09 -14.43 2.06
C ASP A 761 7.00 -13.55 2.94
N PHE A 762 7.10 -13.86 4.24
CA PHE A 762 8.03 -13.24 5.17
C PHE A 762 9.48 -13.47 4.76
N MET A 763 9.91 -14.72 4.60
CA MET A 763 11.32 -15.06 4.30
C MET A 763 11.77 -14.50 2.95
N ARG A 764 10.88 -14.49 1.95
CA ARG A 764 11.17 -13.87 0.65
C ARG A 764 11.39 -12.37 0.78
N ASN A 765 10.52 -11.68 1.53
CA ASN A 765 10.69 -10.25 1.77
C ASN A 765 11.99 -9.94 2.55
N THR A 766 12.33 -10.76 3.54
CA THR A 766 13.61 -10.63 4.26
C THR A 766 14.79 -10.85 3.32
N ALA A 767 14.77 -11.89 2.47
CA ALA A 767 15.82 -12.14 1.48
C ALA A 767 15.95 -10.99 0.46
N LEU A 768 14.82 -10.41 0.03
CA LEU A 768 14.80 -9.25 -0.85
C LEU A 768 15.42 -8.01 -0.18
N SER A 769 15.11 -7.77 1.09
CA SER A 769 15.68 -6.64 1.86
C SER A 769 17.18 -6.81 2.09
N LEU A 770 17.63 -8.03 2.39
CA LEU A 770 19.06 -8.35 2.51
C LEU A 770 19.80 -8.13 1.17
N HIS A 771 19.18 -8.49 0.04
CA HIS A 771 19.76 -8.27 -1.28
C HIS A 771 19.90 -6.78 -1.65
N MET A 772 19.01 -5.91 -1.18
CA MET A 772 19.10 -4.45 -1.41
C MET A 772 19.98 -3.73 -0.38
N THR A 773 20.45 -4.43 0.65
CA THR A 773 21.32 -3.84 1.67
C THR A 773 22.71 -3.60 1.09
N ASP A 774 23.22 -2.38 1.23
CA ASP A 774 24.50 -1.92 0.68
C ASP A 774 25.30 -1.22 1.78
N PHE A 775 26.18 -1.98 2.45
CA PHE A 775 26.95 -1.46 3.58
C PHE A 775 28.01 -0.44 3.14
N ASP A 776 28.50 -0.47 1.90
CA ASP A 776 29.40 0.59 1.42
C ASP A 776 28.70 1.95 1.43
N ILE A 777 27.47 2.00 0.93
CA ILE A 777 26.63 3.21 0.99
C ILE A 777 26.25 3.53 2.44
N ALA A 778 25.96 2.54 3.27
CA ALA A 778 25.57 2.76 4.66
C ALA A 778 26.69 3.40 5.49
N TRP A 779 27.93 2.93 5.34
CA TRP A 779 29.10 3.50 5.99
C TRP A 779 29.38 4.92 5.48
N PHE A 780 29.34 5.11 4.16
CA PHE A 780 29.56 6.44 3.60
C PHE A 780 28.48 7.45 4.02
N THR A 781 27.22 7.03 4.09
CA THR A 781 26.10 7.92 4.44
C THR A 781 26.05 8.24 5.94
N MET A 782 26.14 7.23 6.81
CA MET A 782 25.86 7.40 8.24
C MET A 782 27.11 7.66 9.09
N ILE A 783 28.29 7.21 8.63
CA ILE A 783 29.56 7.42 9.31
C ILE A 783 30.38 8.52 8.62
N GLY A 784 30.25 8.66 7.30
CA GLY A 784 31.02 9.61 6.51
C GLY A 784 32.39 9.07 6.06
N GLU A 785 32.59 7.74 6.15
CA GLU A 785 33.85 7.06 5.87
C GLU A 785 33.66 5.94 4.85
N THR A 786 34.75 5.52 4.20
CA THR A 786 34.78 4.33 3.34
C THR A 786 34.53 3.06 4.16
N HIS A 787 33.93 2.04 3.54
CA HIS A 787 33.70 0.74 4.16
C HIS A 787 35.00 0.13 4.70
N PRO A 788 35.09 -0.18 6.00
CA PRO A 788 36.27 -0.80 6.59
C PRO A 788 36.49 -2.23 6.07
N ASP A 789 37.72 -2.72 6.17
CA ASP A 789 37.96 -4.13 5.87
C ASP A 789 37.25 -5.07 6.86
N LYS A 790 37.09 -6.32 6.44
CA LYS A 790 36.37 -7.35 7.22
C LYS A 790 36.93 -7.55 8.64
N ASN A 791 38.25 -7.45 8.84
CA ASN A 791 38.85 -7.65 10.16
C ASN A 791 38.51 -6.49 11.09
N GLU A 792 38.50 -5.27 10.57
CA GLU A 792 38.06 -4.09 11.30
C GLU A 792 36.58 -4.17 11.66
N ILE A 793 35.70 -4.55 10.71
CA ILE A 793 34.27 -4.79 10.98
C ILE A 793 34.09 -5.79 12.13
N ILE A 794 34.79 -6.93 12.09
CA ILE A 794 34.73 -7.93 13.16
C ILE A 794 35.21 -7.37 14.49
N SER A 795 36.27 -6.57 14.49
CA SER A 795 36.83 -5.93 15.68
C SER A 795 35.85 -4.94 16.31
N LEU A 796 35.22 -4.09 15.49
CA LEU A 796 34.23 -3.10 15.92
C LEU A 796 32.95 -3.77 16.42
N ALA A 797 32.42 -4.74 15.67
CA ALA A 797 31.20 -5.46 16.05
C ALA A 797 31.33 -6.20 17.39
N LYS A 798 32.51 -6.71 17.73
CA LYS A 798 32.78 -7.35 19.04
C LYS A 798 32.71 -6.39 20.22
N LYS A 799 32.91 -5.09 19.99
CA LYS A 799 32.82 -4.06 21.04
C LYS A 799 31.37 -3.62 21.29
N PHE A 800 30.47 -3.86 20.33
CA PHE A 800 29.06 -3.54 20.50
C PHE A 800 28.46 -4.33 21.67
N ASN A 801 27.88 -3.60 22.62
CA ASN A 801 27.20 -4.17 23.76
C ASN A 801 25.71 -3.76 23.75
N PRO A 802 24.77 -4.69 23.48
CA PRO A 802 23.35 -4.36 23.46
C PRO A 802 22.81 -3.92 24.83
N ASN A 803 23.48 -4.29 25.93
CA ASN A 803 23.09 -3.94 27.30
C ASN A 803 23.68 -2.59 27.78
N GLN A 804 24.58 -1.98 27.02
CA GLN A 804 25.18 -0.66 27.31
C GLN A 804 25.08 0.22 26.05
N SER A 805 23.87 0.32 25.51
CA SER A 805 23.60 0.95 24.22
C SER A 805 24.09 2.40 24.11
N GLU A 806 24.12 3.11 25.23
CA GLU A 806 24.59 4.49 25.33
C GLU A 806 26.09 4.64 25.07
N LYS A 807 26.88 3.58 25.29
CA LYS A 807 28.35 3.60 25.12
C LYS A 807 28.83 3.17 23.75
N ASN A 808 27.99 2.49 22.97
CA ASN A 808 28.37 2.07 21.62
C ASN A 808 28.51 3.29 20.72
N SER A 809 29.60 3.34 19.95
CA SER A 809 29.78 4.31 18.88
C SER A 809 28.94 3.95 17.65
N ASN A 810 28.76 4.92 16.74
CA ASN A 810 28.08 4.68 15.47
C ASN A 810 28.79 3.60 14.63
N LYS A 811 30.13 3.57 14.65
CA LYS A 811 30.94 2.55 13.95
C LYS A 811 30.71 1.15 14.51
N GLU A 812 30.73 0.99 15.83
CA GLU A 812 30.47 -0.29 16.48
C GLU A 812 29.05 -0.78 16.21
N THR A 813 28.07 0.13 16.21
CA THR A 813 26.66 -0.18 15.91
C THR A 813 26.46 -0.63 14.48
N LEU A 814 27.04 0.07 13.51
CA LEU A 814 26.91 -0.27 12.10
C LEU A 814 27.66 -1.58 11.76
N ALA A 815 28.87 -1.76 12.30
CA ALA A 815 29.62 -3.01 12.16
C ALA A 815 28.87 -4.21 12.75
N TRP A 816 28.23 -4.03 13.91
CA TRP A 816 27.37 -5.07 14.49
C TRP A 816 26.17 -5.38 13.60
N LEU A 817 25.50 -4.36 13.06
CA LEU A 817 24.34 -4.54 12.18
C LEU A 817 24.72 -5.30 10.90
N GLU A 818 25.92 -5.06 10.37
CA GLU A 818 26.47 -5.76 9.21
C GLU A 818 26.67 -7.26 9.47
N LEU A 819 27.34 -7.62 10.57
CA LEU A 819 27.48 -9.03 10.94
C LEU A 819 26.13 -9.68 11.27
N TYR A 820 25.24 -8.92 11.91
CA TYR A 820 23.88 -9.38 12.22
C TYR A 820 23.09 -9.71 10.95
N ALA A 821 23.12 -8.83 9.94
CA ALA A 821 22.47 -9.07 8.65
C ALA A 821 23.00 -10.35 7.96
N TYR A 822 24.31 -10.58 8.05
CA TYR A 822 24.95 -11.79 7.53
C TYR A 822 24.47 -13.08 8.24
N ASP A 823 24.31 -13.03 9.56
CA ASP A 823 23.79 -14.17 10.33
C ASP A 823 22.30 -14.42 10.07
N VAL A 824 21.50 -13.37 9.86
CA VAL A 824 20.11 -13.52 9.37
C VAL A 824 20.11 -14.20 8.01
N ALA A 825 20.95 -13.76 7.07
CA ALA A 825 21.02 -14.32 5.72
C ALA A 825 21.26 -15.84 5.75
N LYS A 826 22.14 -16.34 6.63
CA LYS A 826 22.39 -17.79 6.80
C LYS A 826 21.14 -18.56 7.22
N LEU A 827 20.40 -18.06 8.21
CA LEU A 827 19.19 -18.72 8.69
C LEU A 827 18.06 -18.65 7.66
N VAL A 828 17.92 -17.53 6.96
CA VAL A 828 16.96 -17.37 5.85
C VAL A 828 17.31 -18.32 4.71
N TYR A 829 18.58 -18.48 4.36
CA TYR A 829 19.05 -19.45 3.36
C TYR A 829 18.65 -20.89 3.73
N LYS A 830 18.94 -21.32 4.97
CA LYS A 830 18.52 -22.65 5.48
C LYS A 830 17.01 -22.82 5.43
N CYS A 831 16.26 -21.81 5.87
CA CYS A 831 14.80 -21.81 5.90
C CYS A 831 14.20 -21.97 4.50
N ILE A 832 14.70 -21.25 3.51
CA ILE A 832 14.19 -21.28 2.13
C ILE A 832 14.62 -22.56 1.40
N LEU A 833 15.89 -22.96 1.50
CA LEU A 833 16.50 -23.95 0.60
C LEU A 833 16.74 -25.32 1.22
N ASN A 834 16.56 -25.46 2.54
CA ASN A 834 16.92 -26.65 3.32
C ASN A 834 18.38 -27.09 3.15
N LYS A 835 19.29 -26.13 2.96
CA LYS A 835 20.71 -26.36 2.76
C LYS A 835 21.50 -25.51 3.71
N ASP A 836 22.65 -26.02 4.11
CA ASP A 836 23.60 -25.21 4.87
C ASP A 836 24.21 -24.16 3.93
N PRO A 837 24.42 -22.91 4.40
CA PRO A 837 25.08 -21.88 3.62
C PRO A 837 26.45 -22.36 3.13
N PRO A 838 26.82 -22.11 1.85
CA PRO A 838 28.14 -22.47 1.35
C PRO A 838 29.24 -21.76 2.15
N LYS A 839 30.39 -22.43 2.32
CA LYS A 839 31.53 -21.87 3.06
C LYS A 839 32.19 -20.72 2.29
N ASP A 840 32.26 -20.86 0.98
CA ASP A 840 32.84 -19.88 0.07
C ASP A 840 31.73 -19.15 -0.71
N ASN A 841 31.94 -17.88 -1.04
CA ASN A 841 31.04 -17.05 -1.84
C ASN A 841 29.62 -16.84 -1.26
N PHE A 842 29.42 -17.02 0.05
CA PHE A 842 28.17 -16.65 0.72
C PHE A 842 28.18 -15.17 1.12
N ASP A 843 27.14 -14.45 0.72
CA ASP A 843 26.92 -13.02 0.91
C ASP A 843 25.43 -12.72 1.26
N LEU A 844 25.08 -11.44 1.46
CA LEU A 844 23.70 -11.02 1.75
C LEU A 844 22.72 -11.30 0.59
N HIS A 845 23.23 -11.38 -0.64
CA HIS A 845 22.44 -11.63 -1.84
C HIS A 845 22.11 -13.12 -2.02
N SER A 846 22.90 -14.01 -1.40
CA SER A 846 22.85 -15.46 -1.59
C SER A 846 21.48 -16.11 -1.34
N PRO A 847 20.70 -15.74 -0.30
CA PRO A 847 19.36 -16.29 -0.09
C PRO A 847 18.42 -16.01 -1.26
N LEU A 848 18.43 -14.79 -1.78
CA LEU A 848 17.58 -14.41 -2.91
C LEU A 848 18.12 -14.99 -4.22
N ARG A 849 19.43 -14.90 -4.48
CA ARG A 849 20.08 -15.42 -5.70
C ARG A 849 19.85 -16.92 -5.88
N SER A 850 19.85 -17.67 -4.79
CA SER A 850 19.68 -19.13 -4.81
C SER A 850 18.22 -19.57 -4.73
N GLY A 851 17.34 -18.79 -4.08
CA GLY A 851 15.93 -19.13 -3.93
C GLY A 851 14.99 -18.54 -4.98
N PHE A 852 15.39 -17.44 -5.62
CA PHE A 852 14.56 -16.62 -6.52
C PHE A 852 15.46 -15.94 -7.58
N SER A 853 16.09 -16.71 -8.46
CA SER A 853 17.19 -16.24 -9.31
C SER A 853 16.82 -15.11 -10.28
N ASN A 854 15.66 -15.15 -10.95
CA ASN A 854 15.28 -14.09 -11.88
C ASN A 854 14.97 -12.80 -11.13
N LEU A 855 14.29 -12.89 -9.98
CA LEU A 855 14.05 -11.72 -9.12
C LEU A 855 15.37 -11.12 -8.64
N ALA A 856 16.33 -11.95 -8.20
CA ALA A 856 17.65 -11.47 -7.81
C ALA A 856 18.38 -10.78 -8.97
N GLN A 857 18.29 -11.33 -10.18
CA GLN A 857 18.90 -10.73 -11.37
C GLN A 857 18.28 -9.35 -11.68
N GLN A 858 16.95 -9.21 -11.63
CA GLN A 858 16.30 -7.92 -11.86
C GLN A 858 16.67 -6.87 -10.83
N LEU A 859 16.74 -7.26 -9.55
CA LEU A 859 17.19 -6.36 -8.50
C LEU A 859 18.66 -5.97 -8.70
N THR A 860 19.52 -6.91 -9.10
CA THR A 860 20.92 -6.60 -9.40
C THR A 860 21.03 -5.56 -10.51
N ILE A 861 20.31 -5.73 -11.63
CA ILE A 861 20.28 -4.76 -12.75
C ILE A 861 19.80 -3.37 -12.27
N ARG A 862 18.76 -3.34 -11.43
CA ARG A 862 18.26 -2.09 -10.83
C ARG A 862 19.32 -1.43 -9.96
N GLU A 863 19.90 -2.15 -9.01
CA GLU A 863 20.86 -1.61 -8.04
C GLU A 863 22.16 -1.14 -8.71
N GLU A 864 22.61 -1.83 -9.75
CA GLU A 864 23.75 -1.43 -10.60
C GLU A 864 23.43 -0.16 -11.40
N SER A 865 22.22 -0.05 -11.94
CA SER A 865 21.79 1.13 -12.69
C SER A 865 21.61 2.36 -11.82
N ASP A 866 21.27 2.19 -10.53
CA ASP A 866 20.97 3.27 -9.59
C ASP A 866 22.12 3.64 -8.63
N GLU A 867 23.33 3.08 -8.80
CA GLU A 867 24.44 3.32 -7.86
C GLU A 867 24.81 4.81 -7.75
N PHE A 868 24.80 5.55 -8.87
CA PHE A 868 25.13 6.97 -8.88
C PHE A 868 24.16 7.81 -8.05
N GLY A 869 22.85 7.55 -8.16
CA GLY A 869 21.82 8.26 -7.39
C GLY A 869 21.97 8.06 -5.89
N ARG A 870 22.19 6.80 -5.47
CA ARG A 870 22.45 6.44 -4.06
C ARG A 870 23.74 7.09 -3.55
N TYR A 871 24.80 7.08 -4.35
CA TYR A 871 26.06 7.74 -4.01
C TYR A 871 25.92 9.26 -3.90
N ALA A 872 25.25 9.92 -4.85
CA ALA A 872 25.01 11.36 -4.83
C ALA A 872 24.18 11.79 -3.60
N GLN A 873 23.20 10.98 -3.20
CA GLN A 873 22.44 11.22 -1.98
C GLN A 873 23.32 11.09 -0.72
N ALA A 874 24.16 10.05 -0.66
CA ALA A 874 25.08 9.82 0.44
C ALA A 874 26.10 10.98 0.58
N ASP A 875 26.67 11.43 -0.55
CA ASP A 875 27.57 12.58 -0.64
C ASP A 875 26.95 13.85 -0.05
N MET A 876 25.74 14.19 -0.51
CA MET A 876 25.02 15.36 -0.01
C MET A 876 24.61 15.22 1.47
N THR A 877 24.23 14.02 1.90
CA THR A 877 23.89 13.75 3.31
C THR A 877 25.11 13.97 4.21
N ASN A 878 26.28 13.47 3.80
CA ASN A 878 27.53 13.68 4.52
C ASN A 878 27.92 15.17 4.56
N PHE A 879 27.82 15.86 3.43
CA PHE A 879 28.01 17.32 3.38
C PHE A 879 27.10 18.04 4.38
N MET A 880 25.80 17.75 4.39
CA MET A 880 24.83 18.38 5.29
C MET A 880 25.08 18.04 6.77
N ASN A 881 25.46 16.80 7.09
CA ASN A 881 25.78 16.39 8.46
C ASN A 881 26.98 17.16 9.03
N ASN A 882 27.93 17.54 8.17
CA ASN A 882 29.08 18.36 8.55
C ASN A 882 28.81 19.88 8.51
N ASN A 883 27.68 20.30 7.94
CA ASN A 883 27.33 21.70 7.74
C ASN A 883 25.87 21.98 8.14
N LEU A 884 25.52 21.75 9.41
CA LEU A 884 24.13 21.87 9.89
C LEU A 884 23.53 23.28 9.74
N ASP A 885 24.36 24.30 9.67
CA ASP A 885 23.92 25.69 9.51
C ASP A 885 23.95 26.13 8.03
N PHE A 886 24.23 25.20 7.10
CA PHE A 886 24.10 25.43 5.66
C PHE A 886 22.65 25.72 5.30
N LEU A 887 22.47 26.74 4.44
CA LEU A 887 21.19 27.22 3.97
C LEU A 887 20.80 26.44 2.71
N LEU A 888 19.66 25.77 2.74
CA LEU A 888 19.12 25.10 1.55
C LEU A 888 18.38 26.15 0.72
N GLY A 889 18.80 26.34 -0.53
CA GLY A 889 18.04 27.11 -1.53
C GLY A 889 17.18 26.22 -2.41
N THR A 890 16.58 26.82 -3.43
CA THR A 890 15.72 26.14 -4.41
C THR A 890 16.42 24.96 -5.09
N HIS A 891 17.64 25.17 -5.59
CA HIS A 891 18.36 24.18 -6.37
C HIS A 891 18.86 23.01 -5.52
N GLU A 892 19.27 23.26 -4.27
CA GLU A 892 19.61 22.20 -3.32
C GLU A 892 18.39 21.35 -3.00
N CYS A 893 17.24 21.98 -2.74
CA CYS A 893 16.00 21.27 -2.47
C CYS A 893 15.58 20.38 -3.65
N LEU A 894 15.59 20.92 -4.87
CA LEU A 894 15.23 20.16 -6.08
C LEU A 894 16.22 19.02 -6.35
N THR A 895 17.52 19.23 -6.14
CA THR A 895 18.53 18.17 -6.27
C THR A 895 18.28 17.02 -5.29
N LEU A 896 17.96 17.34 -4.03
CA LEU A 896 17.65 16.34 -2.99
C LEU A 896 16.36 15.58 -3.29
N GLN A 897 15.34 16.27 -3.77
CA GLN A 897 14.09 15.65 -4.22
C GLN A 897 14.31 14.69 -5.40
N ALA A 898 15.10 15.12 -6.40
CA ALA A 898 15.40 14.29 -7.57
C ALA A 898 16.22 13.05 -7.20
N CYS A 899 17.19 13.16 -6.28
CA CYS A 899 17.90 11.98 -5.75
C CYS A 899 16.95 11.02 -5.03
N TYR A 900 16.03 11.56 -4.22
CA TYR A 900 15.02 10.75 -3.55
C TYR A 900 14.11 10.03 -4.56
N ALA A 901 13.71 10.71 -5.64
CA ALA A 901 12.92 10.13 -6.72
C ALA A 901 13.68 9.05 -7.51
N ALA A 902 14.98 9.24 -7.75
CA ALA A 902 15.83 8.28 -8.46
C ALA A 902 16.00 6.98 -7.68
N ALA A 903 16.32 7.08 -6.38
CA ALA A 903 16.74 5.94 -5.58
C ALA A 903 15.64 4.87 -5.38
N ASP A 904 14.38 5.27 -5.55
CA ASP A 904 13.15 4.46 -5.47
C ASP A 904 13.26 3.20 -4.61
N VAL A 905 13.60 3.39 -3.34
CA VAL A 905 13.97 2.30 -2.41
C VAL A 905 12.79 1.44 -1.93
N VAL A 906 11.68 1.41 -2.68
CA VAL A 906 10.49 0.64 -2.30
C VAL A 906 10.79 -0.85 -2.38
N ASN A 907 10.53 -1.56 -1.28
CA ASN A 907 10.72 -3.00 -1.18
C ASN A 907 9.81 -3.83 -2.11
N ALA A 908 8.89 -3.22 -2.85
CA ALA A 908 8.07 -3.93 -3.83
C ALA A 908 8.85 -4.03 -5.14
N PRO A 909 9.35 -5.21 -5.54
CA PRO A 909 9.69 -5.40 -6.94
C PRO A 909 8.41 -5.12 -7.73
N GLU A 910 8.53 -4.49 -8.89
CA GLU A 910 7.40 -4.16 -9.76
C GLU A 910 6.62 -5.42 -10.23
N GLY A 911 7.04 -6.62 -9.80
CA GLY A 911 6.36 -7.89 -10.02
C GLY A 911 5.41 -8.21 -8.87
N GLY A 912 4.14 -7.94 -9.07
CA GLY A 912 3.05 -8.42 -8.20
C GLY A 912 2.11 -9.40 -8.91
N LEU A 913 2.37 -9.76 -10.17
CA LEU A 913 1.37 -10.37 -11.04
C LEU A 913 1.97 -11.50 -11.85
N ASN A 914 1.25 -12.61 -11.99
CA ASN A 914 1.62 -13.75 -12.83
C ASN A 914 1.03 -13.58 -14.23
N ILE A 915 1.74 -12.88 -15.13
CA ILE A 915 1.20 -12.45 -16.43
C ILE A 915 2.21 -12.71 -17.55
N GLU A 916 1.76 -13.32 -18.65
CA GLU A 916 2.55 -13.31 -19.87
C GLU A 916 2.19 -12.08 -20.72
N LEU A 917 3.03 -11.04 -20.70
CA LEU A 917 2.86 -9.86 -21.56
C LEU A 917 3.70 -10.00 -22.83
N THR A 918 3.10 -10.35 -23.96
CA THR A 918 3.82 -10.30 -25.24
C THR A 918 3.79 -8.88 -25.80
N ARG A 919 4.91 -8.14 -25.71
CA ARG A 919 5.13 -6.99 -26.61
C ARG A 919 5.22 -7.50 -28.04
N GLN A 920 4.43 -6.94 -28.95
CA GLN A 920 4.66 -7.14 -30.38
C GLN A 920 5.83 -6.24 -30.77
N LYS A 921 6.86 -6.81 -31.41
CA LYS A 921 8.05 -6.05 -31.81
C LYS A 921 7.62 -4.88 -32.72
N PRO A 922 8.06 -3.65 -32.47
CA PRO A 922 8.03 -2.64 -33.53
C PRO A 922 8.91 -3.16 -34.67
N ASN A 923 8.33 -3.20 -35.88
CA ASN A 923 9.06 -3.57 -37.10
C ASN A 923 10.18 -2.59 -37.42
#